data_AF-A0A7Y5CAS8-F1
#
_entry.id   AF-A0A7Y5CAS8-F1
#
_cell.length_a   1.000
_cell.length_b   1.000
_cell.length_c   1.000
_cell.angle_alpha   90.00
_cell.angle_beta   90.00
_cell.angle_gamma   90.00
#
_symmetry.space_group_name_H-M   'P 1'
#
loop_
_entity.id
_entity.type
_entity.pdbx_description
1 polymer ?
#
loop_
_entity_poly.entity_id
_entity_poly.type
_entity_poly.pdbx_seq_one_letter_code
_entity_poly.pdbx_strand_id
1 'polypeptide(L)'
;MKKTWIFVVFRRLRVIAFLIAVFVPSVGATTPDHRLLSHADDYVFGFYPYGWRNRDANGDIVFAIQTPHYGILLNASKARITKTGTFRTRPNAETAAQLGNDKVLAPLAVSPLTFLVRIGDTMYEAETGAPNPDDVLIQRLGRYFAHIDVRDISLRTQAGVPRDDVRAELSIYAWSDHVRATFRVECADALSDVTIVARHSPAEHRNALRAVNLIPESQRDHTEGTTFTVETPVIAISQDVPASISIGLVPTNTQITVQNTSTVRAESIAPYTGALSVTRDPSIGWYQVLLGDNPDIWTMERVRVEVENSADSEETLHIAFSKRSGGFGITGMSPVLCDETGAPMGLPVQISKNWHVSPPWFDGIAMLRLAPRAKHTLEFRIAYAHWGGVPAVSHAQLALEGWGTHQLWDECALGSFGESICYDPDVNLGRAMIDDVRPLMVWGMGKQPQRKWSWTHNVGGGDFLVLERDGKRQYLGRQKTEYESQGPVLTTVRYSGETPDGAIQSHVTTQSWRSDDFVRGLYTLRYDVAEPVAFTRLAFFQLGADRYNHNLFTHLSRGDLDGVKETWTPDMGGKKYSRHCVPLNGEKPWIAVTGNTKNPPPVIKEDDQGAWADRGFIVHRWKARIGGKDMRLPHYSVFGTEDGRIPSAIVELSPPPGVAALERGDFVECVVEMVVLPQCADDYYGPNESFREALRDYGGNWRMVHREAVNTNIRARAETGVILSEWPVIVRAHHGKRASVTIEGGSGFIPLTIADAGINADFALQVLCDGEIQPMPPSAGKDWWQARYRPTTKSYDLIFTVPLTSSGPATITWSAASPQEG
;
A
#
# COMPACT_ATOMS: atom_id res chain seq x y z
N MET A 1 -24.50 -45.87 -69.26
CA MET A 1 -24.20 -47.33 -69.21
C MET A 1 -24.55 -47.77 -67.78
N LYS A 2 -25.49 -48.71 -67.55
CA LYS A 2 -25.24 -50.17 -67.37
C LYS A 2 -23.98 -50.41 -66.50
N LYS A 3 -23.98 -51.07 -65.33
CA LYS A 3 -24.90 -52.05 -64.68
C LYS A 3 -24.49 -52.14 -63.17
N THR A 4 -25.38 -52.18 -62.16
CA THR A 4 -25.99 -53.39 -61.50
C THR A 4 -25.16 -54.00 -60.34
N TRP A 5 -25.63 -54.34 -59.12
CA TRP A 5 -26.93 -54.22 -58.36
C TRP A 5 -26.72 -54.70 -56.87
N ILE A 6 -27.79 -54.65 -56.02
CA ILE A 6 -28.15 -55.64 -54.92
C ILE A 6 -27.38 -55.56 -53.57
N PHE A 7 -27.92 -55.70 -52.33
CA PHE A 7 -29.27 -55.80 -51.69
C PHE A 7 -29.08 -55.65 -50.13
N VAL A 8 -30.05 -55.76 -49.17
CA VAL A 8 -31.50 -56.07 -49.14
C VAL A 8 -32.23 -55.23 -48.05
N VAL A 9 -33.57 -55.34 -48.00
CA VAL A 9 -34.61 -54.69 -47.16
C VAL A 9 -34.88 -55.40 -45.81
N PHE A 10 -35.31 -54.71 -44.72
CA PHE A 10 -36.58 -54.99 -43.95
C PHE A 10 -36.91 -54.01 -42.78
N ARG A 11 -38.16 -54.09 -42.31
CA ARG A 11 -39.06 -53.07 -41.70
C ARG A 11 -38.93 -52.78 -40.18
N ARG A 12 -39.26 -51.51 -39.83
CA ARG A 12 -40.14 -51.01 -38.71
C ARG A 12 -40.03 -51.60 -37.28
N LEU A 13 -39.84 -50.72 -36.27
CA LEU A 13 -40.91 -50.32 -35.32
C LEU A 13 -40.52 -49.06 -34.48
N ARG A 14 -41.56 -48.45 -33.85
CA ARG A 14 -41.70 -47.35 -32.85
C ARG A 14 -40.44 -46.98 -32.00
N VAL A 15 -40.22 -45.75 -31.54
CA VAL A 15 -41.10 -44.86 -30.74
C VAL A 15 -40.79 -43.37 -30.96
N ILE A 16 -41.80 -42.48 -30.91
CA ILE A 16 -41.60 -41.02 -30.80
C ILE A 16 -41.74 -40.62 -29.32
N ALA A 17 -40.69 -40.02 -28.76
CA ALA A 17 -40.75 -39.33 -27.47
C ALA A 17 -40.67 -37.82 -27.71
N PHE A 18 -41.73 -37.10 -27.36
CA PHE A 18 -41.78 -35.64 -27.45
C PHE A 18 -41.09 -35.05 -26.21
N LEU A 19 -39.85 -34.59 -26.35
CA LEU A 19 -39.18 -33.79 -25.33
C LEU A 19 -39.42 -32.31 -25.65
N ILE A 20 -40.36 -31.70 -24.94
CA ILE A 20 -40.53 -30.26 -24.94
C ILE A 20 -39.36 -29.68 -24.15
N ALA A 21 -38.33 -29.24 -24.87
CA ALA A 21 -37.30 -28.40 -24.30
C ALA A 21 -37.93 -27.06 -23.91
N VAL A 22 -38.19 -26.87 -22.62
CA VAL A 22 -38.51 -25.55 -22.07
C VAL A 22 -37.28 -24.68 -22.27
N PHE A 23 -37.36 -23.73 -23.20
CA PHE A 23 -36.40 -22.64 -23.30
C PHE A 23 -36.50 -21.81 -22.02
N VAL A 24 -35.71 -22.18 -21.00
CA VAL A 24 -35.24 -21.20 -20.03
C VAL A 24 -34.28 -20.31 -20.82
N PRO A 25 -34.57 -19.00 -21.00
CA PRO A 25 -33.59 -18.12 -21.59
C PRO A 25 -32.37 -18.14 -20.67
N SER A 26 -31.20 -18.50 -21.21
CA SER A 26 -29.95 -18.19 -20.53
C SER A 26 -29.95 -16.69 -20.27
N VAL A 27 -29.73 -16.31 -19.01
CA VAL A 27 -29.46 -14.91 -18.69
C VAL A 27 -28.18 -14.57 -19.42
N GLY A 28 -28.31 -13.85 -20.54
CA GLY A 28 -27.16 -13.42 -21.33
C GLY A 28 -26.25 -12.62 -20.42
N ALA A 29 -24.95 -12.93 -20.44
CA ALA A 29 -23.95 -12.27 -19.61
C ALA A 29 -24.13 -10.75 -19.74
N THR A 30 -24.58 -10.12 -18.66
CA THR A 30 -24.82 -8.68 -18.66
C THR A 30 -23.48 -7.99 -18.83
N THR A 31 -23.43 -6.98 -19.70
CA THR A 31 -22.23 -6.16 -19.86
C THR A 31 -21.85 -5.63 -18.47
N PRO A 32 -20.63 -5.88 -17.96
CA PRO A 32 -20.29 -5.53 -16.59
C PRO A 32 -20.53 -4.05 -16.32
N ASP A 33 -21.22 -3.73 -15.23
CA ASP A 33 -21.50 -2.33 -14.90
C ASP A 33 -20.22 -1.64 -14.46
N HIS A 34 -19.53 -1.04 -15.43
CA HIS A 34 -18.31 -0.28 -15.22
C HIS A 34 -18.48 0.89 -14.24
N ARG A 35 -19.71 1.33 -13.93
CA ARG A 35 -19.94 2.30 -12.84
C ARG A 35 -19.44 1.75 -11.52
N LEU A 36 -19.69 0.47 -11.23
CA LEU A 36 -19.26 -0.21 -10.00
C LEU A 36 -17.76 -0.06 -9.74
N LEU A 37 -16.96 0.06 -10.81
CA LEU A 37 -15.50 0.20 -10.80
C LEU A 37 -15.01 1.64 -11.01
N SER A 38 -15.90 2.63 -11.09
CA SER A 38 -15.56 4.03 -11.42
C SER A 38 -14.59 4.68 -10.42
N HIS A 39 -14.61 4.23 -9.16
CA HIS A 39 -13.72 4.68 -8.10
C HIS A 39 -12.32 4.04 -8.14
N ALA A 40 -12.01 3.14 -9.09
CA ALA A 40 -10.71 2.44 -9.08
C ALA A 40 -9.49 3.35 -9.21
N ASP A 41 -9.62 4.54 -9.84
CA ASP A 41 -8.56 5.55 -9.95
C ASP A 41 -8.59 6.62 -8.81
N ASP A 42 -9.54 6.55 -7.87
CA ASP A 42 -9.61 7.47 -6.73
C ASP A 42 -8.43 7.27 -5.75
N TYR A 43 -8.08 8.34 -5.02
CA TYR A 43 -7.03 8.34 -4.02
C TYR A 43 -7.38 9.23 -2.81
N VAL A 44 -6.76 8.95 -1.66
CA VAL A 44 -6.69 9.86 -0.51
C VAL A 44 -5.25 9.92 -0.03
N PHE A 45 -4.66 11.12 -0.03
CA PHE A 45 -3.35 11.36 0.60
C PHE A 45 -3.54 12.17 1.87
N GLY A 46 -3.09 11.63 2.99
CA GLY A 46 -2.86 12.35 4.25
C GLY A 46 -1.35 12.59 4.39
N PHE A 47 -0.92 13.82 4.69
CA PHE A 47 0.50 14.16 4.75
C PHE A 47 0.78 15.41 5.59
N TYR A 48 2.00 15.51 6.12
CA TYR A 48 2.53 16.72 6.74
C TYR A 48 3.11 17.67 5.67
N PRO A 49 2.50 18.84 5.38
CA PRO A 49 2.95 19.72 4.29
C PRO A 49 4.38 20.21 4.39
N TYR A 50 4.90 20.32 5.62
CA TYR A 50 6.25 20.75 5.93
C TYR A 50 7.11 19.60 6.48
N GLY A 51 6.57 18.37 6.56
CA GLY A 51 7.16 17.18 7.18
C GLY A 51 6.85 17.05 8.67
N TRP A 52 6.71 15.80 9.15
CA TRP A 52 6.27 15.45 10.51
C TRP A 52 6.99 16.22 11.63
N ARG A 53 8.31 16.46 11.47
CA ARG A 53 9.14 17.14 12.49
C ARG A 53 8.96 18.65 12.54
N ASN A 54 8.50 19.27 11.45
CA ASN A 54 8.52 20.71 11.28
C ASN A 54 7.18 21.33 11.70
N ARG A 55 7.05 22.65 11.54
CA ARG A 55 5.85 23.43 11.83
C ARG A 55 5.55 24.36 10.66
N ASP A 56 4.33 24.89 10.62
CA ASP A 56 3.99 25.99 9.72
C ASP A 56 4.65 27.32 10.17
N ALA A 57 4.42 28.40 9.41
CA ALA A 57 4.96 29.72 9.72
C ALA A 57 4.46 30.33 11.05
N ASN A 58 3.42 29.77 11.66
CA ASN A 58 2.87 30.19 12.95
C ASN A 58 3.41 29.33 14.12
N GLY A 59 4.20 28.29 13.83
CA GLY A 59 4.63 27.31 14.82
C GLY A 59 3.65 26.15 15.06
N ASP A 60 2.58 26.05 14.26
CA ASP A 60 1.55 25.01 14.43
C ASP A 60 1.91 23.71 13.70
N ILE A 61 1.42 22.59 14.23
CA ILE A 61 1.37 21.30 13.52
C ILE A 61 0.17 21.32 12.58
N VAL A 62 0.42 21.12 11.29
CA VAL A 62 -0.62 21.04 10.27
C VAL A 62 -0.53 19.74 9.49
N PHE A 63 -1.68 19.13 9.25
CA PHE A 63 -1.84 17.90 8.45
C PHE A 63 -2.80 18.20 7.29
N ALA A 64 -2.44 17.81 6.09
CA ALA A 64 -3.24 18.03 4.89
C ALA A 64 -3.85 16.73 4.41
N ILE A 65 -5.06 16.83 3.86
CA ILE A 65 -5.68 15.75 3.08
C ILE A 65 -5.93 16.24 1.66
N GLN A 66 -5.59 15.42 0.66
CA GLN A 66 -5.76 15.67 -0.76
C GLN A 66 -6.44 14.47 -1.43
N THR A 67 -7.52 14.71 -2.17
CA THR A 67 -8.24 13.71 -2.98
C THR A 67 -8.37 14.19 -4.44
N PRO A 68 -8.97 13.43 -5.38
CA PRO A 68 -9.32 13.94 -6.71
C PRO A 68 -10.37 15.05 -6.68
N HIS A 69 -11.11 15.20 -5.58
CA HIS A 69 -12.31 16.04 -5.50
C HIS A 69 -12.10 17.29 -4.64
N TYR A 70 -11.39 17.15 -3.52
CA TYR A 70 -11.18 18.22 -2.56
C TYR A 70 -9.85 18.09 -1.82
N GLY A 71 -9.45 19.17 -1.14
CA GLY A 71 -8.41 19.14 -0.12
C GLY A 71 -8.82 19.91 1.13
N ILE A 72 -8.24 19.54 2.26
CA ILE A 72 -8.36 20.25 3.54
C ILE A 72 -7.00 20.43 4.22
N LEU A 73 -6.90 21.44 5.09
CA LEU A 73 -5.75 21.66 5.97
C LEU A 73 -6.22 21.68 7.44
N LEU A 74 -5.98 20.59 8.14
CA LEU A 74 -6.16 20.47 9.59
C LEU A 74 -4.99 21.18 10.28
N ASN A 75 -5.30 22.13 11.16
CA ASN A 75 -4.36 22.64 12.16
C ASN A 75 -4.60 21.83 13.43
N ALA A 76 -3.73 20.85 13.66
CA ALA A 76 -3.85 19.91 14.76
C ALA A 76 -3.54 20.58 16.10
N SER A 77 -2.53 21.45 16.15
CA SER A 77 -2.19 22.22 17.35
C SER A 77 -3.30 23.15 17.83
N LYS A 78 -4.29 23.47 16.98
CA LYS A 78 -5.47 24.29 17.33
C LYS A 78 -6.81 23.58 17.08
N ALA A 79 -6.78 22.24 16.94
CA ALA A 79 -7.95 21.38 16.77
C ALA A 79 -9.03 21.89 15.79
N ARG A 80 -8.62 22.36 14.61
CA ARG A 80 -9.53 23.00 13.63
C ARG A 80 -9.11 22.78 12.20
N ILE A 81 -10.07 22.66 11.28
CA ILE A 81 -9.78 22.74 9.85
C ILE A 81 -9.67 24.22 9.49
N THR A 82 -8.57 24.66 8.88
CA THR A 82 -8.29 26.07 8.58
C THR A 82 -8.57 26.44 7.12
N LYS A 83 -8.36 25.48 6.21
CA LYS A 83 -8.62 25.63 4.78
C LYS A 83 -9.36 24.43 4.23
N THR A 84 -10.23 24.68 3.25
CA THR A 84 -10.91 23.65 2.46
C THR A 84 -11.02 24.13 1.01
N GLY A 85 -11.17 23.20 0.07
CA GLY A 85 -11.51 23.59 -1.29
C GLY A 85 -11.60 22.44 -2.26
N THR A 86 -12.24 22.71 -3.39
CA THR A 86 -12.40 21.78 -4.52
C THR A 86 -11.28 21.97 -5.54
N PHE A 87 -10.81 20.87 -6.13
CA PHE A 87 -9.84 20.91 -7.23
C PHE A 87 -10.55 21.00 -8.59
N ARG A 88 -10.09 21.93 -9.45
CA ARG A 88 -10.63 22.11 -10.81
C ARG A 88 -10.12 21.03 -11.77
N THR A 89 -8.87 20.64 -11.60
CA THR A 89 -8.22 19.54 -12.32
C THR A 89 -8.22 18.30 -11.43
N ARG A 90 -8.54 17.13 -11.99
CA ARG A 90 -8.41 15.84 -11.31
C ARG A 90 -7.21 15.08 -11.89
N PRO A 91 -5.97 15.37 -11.44
CA PRO A 91 -4.81 14.55 -11.79
C PRO A 91 -5.02 13.11 -11.32
N ASN A 92 -4.35 12.15 -11.96
CA ASN A 92 -4.27 10.79 -11.43
C ASN A 92 -3.44 10.76 -10.13
N ALA A 93 -3.56 9.67 -9.36
CA ALA A 93 -2.92 9.53 -8.05
C ALA A 93 -1.40 9.78 -8.10
N GLU A 94 -0.68 9.16 -9.04
CA GLU A 94 0.75 9.38 -9.26
C GLU A 94 1.10 10.87 -9.45
N THR A 95 0.46 11.58 -10.39
CA THR A 95 0.70 13.02 -10.62
C THR A 95 0.33 13.84 -9.37
N ALA A 96 -0.79 13.51 -8.73
CA ALA A 96 -1.30 14.19 -7.55
C ALA A 96 -0.36 14.08 -6.34
N ALA A 97 0.34 12.94 -6.20
CA ALA A 97 1.32 12.72 -5.15
C ALA A 97 2.48 13.73 -5.25
N GLN A 98 2.96 13.98 -6.47
CA GLN A 98 4.10 14.87 -6.74
C GLN A 98 3.78 16.37 -6.57
N LEU A 99 2.50 16.77 -6.57
CA LEU A 99 2.10 18.18 -6.51
C LEU A 99 2.54 18.89 -5.22
N GLY A 100 3.15 20.06 -5.42
CA GLY A 100 3.64 20.98 -4.39
C GLY A 100 2.55 21.67 -3.57
N ASN A 101 2.94 22.24 -2.42
CA ASN A 101 2.02 23.00 -1.55
C ASN A 101 1.40 24.22 -2.26
N ASP A 102 2.06 24.78 -3.29
CA ASP A 102 1.54 25.83 -4.16
C ASP A 102 0.39 25.36 -5.07
N LYS A 103 0.33 24.06 -5.39
CA LYS A 103 -0.75 23.44 -6.17
C LYS A 103 -1.82 22.79 -5.30
N VAL A 104 -1.46 22.33 -4.09
CA VAL A 104 -2.38 21.59 -3.21
C VAL A 104 -3.01 22.49 -2.14
N LEU A 105 -2.26 23.38 -1.49
CA LEU A 105 -2.72 24.16 -0.33
C LEU A 105 -3.00 25.63 -0.62
N ALA A 106 -2.24 26.26 -1.53
CA ALA A 106 -2.49 27.64 -1.91
C ALA A 106 -3.85 27.87 -2.62
N PRO A 107 -4.40 26.91 -3.41
CA PRO A 107 -5.73 27.07 -4.00
C PRO A 107 -6.91 26.83 -3.03
N LEU A 108 -6.66 26.30 -1.83
CA LEU A 108 -7.70 26.06 -0.83
C LEU A 108 -8.16 27.39 -0.21
N ALA A 109 -9.46 27.57 -0.09
CA ALA A 109 -10.05 28.72 0.56
C ALA A 109 -9.74 28.70 2.06
N VAL A 110 -9.53 29.87 2.66
CA VAL A 110 -9.61 30.01 4.12
C VAL A 110 -11.07 29.80 4.49
N SER A 111 -11.34 28.75 5.26
CA SER A 111 -12.69 28.33 5.63
C SER A 111 -12.63 27.60 6.97
N PRO A 112 -12.42 28.33 8.07
CA PRO A 112 -12.31 27.72 9.39
C PRO A 112 -13.56 26.92 9.73
N LEU A 113 -13.36 25.65 10.09
CA LEU A 113 -14.29 24.87 10.90
C LEU A 113 -13.70 24.75 12.31
N THR A 114 -14.32 25.42 13.26
CA THR A 114 -13.93 25.45 14.67
C THR A 114 -15.00 24.84 15.57
N PHE A 115 -14.58 24.36 16.74
CA PHE A 115 -15.41 23.71 17.73
C PHE A 115 -15.36 24.46 19.06
N LEU A 116 -16.52 24.56 19.71
CA LEU A 116 -16.71 25.22 21.00
C LEU A 116 -17.65 24.38 21.88
N VAL A 117 -17.60 24.62 23.18
CA VAL A 117 -18.50 24.04 24.18
C VAL A 117 -19.04 25.17 25.04
N ARG A 118 -20.37 25.30 25.11
CA ARG A 118 -21.07 26.16 26.08
C ARG A 118 -21.45 25.31 27.29
N ILE A 119 -21.18 25.81 28.49
CA ILE A 119 -21.56 25.20 29.77
C ILE A 119 -22.25 26.31 30.59
N GLY A 120 -23.56 26.20 30.78
CA GLY A 120 -24.38 27.34 31.20
C GLY A 120 -24.20 28.53 30.24
N ASP A 121 -23.99 29.73 30.78
CA ASP A 121 -23.72 30.93 29.97
C ASP A 121 -22.27 31.06 29.45
N THR A 122 -21.36 30.16 29.84
CA THR A 122 -19.93 30.30 29.51
C THR A 122 -19.55 29.50 28.25
N MET A 123 -18.95 30.18 27.27
CA MET A 123 -18.42 29.56 26.05
C MET A 123 -16.91 29.30 26.16
N TYR A 124 -16.49 28.09 25.80
CA TYR A 124 -15.10 27.64 25.72
C TYR A 124 -14.79 27.22 24.27
N GLU A 125 -13.69 27.70 23.69
CA GLU A 125 -13.21 27.30 22.36
C GLU A 125 -12.15 26.18 22.49
N ALA A 126 -12.11 25.28 21.51
CA ALA A 126 -10.98 24.37 21.33
C ALA A 126 -9.72 25.15 20.92
N GLU A 127 -8.91 25.55 21.91
CA GLU A 127 -7.76 26.44 21.69
C GLU A 127 -6.49 25.67 21.33
N THR A 128 -6.19 24.60 22.07
CA THR A 128 -5.02 23.74 21.81
C THR A 128 -5.45 22.31 21.53
N GLY A 129 -4.95 21.72 20.45
CA GLY A 129 -4.97 20.26 20.23
C GLY A 129 -3.56 19.70 20.38
N ALA A 130 -3.18 18.80 19.46
CA ALA A 130 -1.89 18.11 19.43
C ALA A 130 -0.68 19.01 19.75
N PRO A 131 -0.03 18.86 20.93
CA PRO A 131 1.18 19.62 21.27
C PRO A 131 2.42 19.09 20.54
N ASN A 132 2.47 17.79 20.26
CA ASN A 132 3.51 17.14 19.46
C ASN A 132 2.90 16.50 18.20
N PRO A 133 3.69 16.26 17.15
CA PRO A 133 3.19 15.61 15.93
C PRO A 133 2.66 14.19 16.18
N ASP A 134 3.14 13.54 17.24
CA ASP A 134 2.68 12.22 17.63
C ASP A 134 1.29 12.21 18.28
N ASP A 135 0.80 13.38 18.71
CA ASP A 135 -0.56 13.55 19.23
C ASP A 135 -1.60 13.72 18.09
N VAL A 136 -1.16 13.54 16.83
CA VAL A 136 -1.98 13.34 15.64
C VAL A 136 -1.95 11.85 15.29
N LEU A 137 -3.03 11.14 15.55
CA LEU A 137 -3.08 9.68 15.41
C LEU A 137 -3.63 9.28 14.03
N ILE A 138 -2.80 8.62 13.23
CA ILE A 138 -3.16 8.08 11.92
C ILE A 138 -3.72 6.67 12.14
N GLN A 139 -5.03 6.62 12.40
CA GLN A 139 -5.76 5.37 12.59
C GLN A 139 -5.88 4.58 11.30
N ARG A 140 -6.28 5.22 10.20
CA ARG A 140 -6.38 4.62 8.85
C ARG A 140 -5.85 5.60 7.83
N LEU A 141 -5.09 5.14 6.86
CA LEU A 141 -4.69 5.92 5.70
C LEU A 141 -4.41 4.99 4.52
N GLY A 142 -4.95 5.29 3.34
CA GLY A 142 -4.82 4.41 2.18
C GLY A 142 -5.62 4.89 0.97
N ARG A 143 -5.97 3.96 0.07
CA ARG A 143 -6.57 4.25 -1.24
C ARG A 143 -7.80 5.17 -1.20
N TYR A 144 -8.76 4.90 -0.34
CA TYR A 144 -10.08 5.55 -0.38
C TYR A 144 -10.41 6.39 0.84
N PHE A 145 -9.70 6.15 1.94
CA PHE A 145 -10.13 6.60 3.26
C PHE A 145 -8.95 6.95 4.16
N ALA A 146 -9.07 8.10 4.84
CA ALA A 146 -8.23 8.46 5.97
C ALA A 146 -9.09 8.65 7.24
N HIS A 147 -8.61 8.13 8.36
CA HIS A 147 -9.12 8.40 9.71
C HIS A 147 -7.96 8.95 10.55
N ILE A 148 -8.08 10.21 10.96
CA ILE A 148 -7.08 10.94 11.74
C ILE A 148 -7.74 11.46 13.03
N ASP A 149 -7.20 11.13 14.20
CA ASP A 149 -7.65 11.71 15.49
C ASP A 149 -6.69 12.80 15.96
N VAL A 150 -7.23 13.85 16.56
CA VAL A 150 -6.52 14.81 17.42
C VAL A 150 -7.12 14.71 18.81
N ARG A 151 -6.34 14.24 19.78
CA ARG A 151 -6.78 13.98 21.16
C ARG A 151 -6.29 15.07 22.13
N ASP A 152 -6.72 14.96 23.40
CA ASP A 152 -6.34 15.83 24.52
C ASP A 152 -6.48 17.33 24.23
N ILE A 153 -7.57 17.69 23.54
CA ILE A 153 -7.87 19.07 23.16
C ILE A 153 -8.29 19.87 24.40
N SER A 154 -7.60 20.98 24.66
CA SER A 154 -7.95 21.89 25.77
C SER A 154 -8.99 22.93 25.36
N LEU A 155 -9.94 23.14 26.26
CA LEU A 155 -11.05 24.08 26.11
C LEU A 155 -10.79 25.33 26.96
N ARG A 156 -10.86 26.52 26.37
CA ARG A 156 -10.58 27.80 27.03
C ARG A 156 -11.60 28.87 26.69
N THR A 157 -11.95 29.71 27.67
CA THR A 157 -12.79 30.89 27.41
C THR A 157 -12.02 31.94 26.60
N GLN A 158 -12.70 32.95 26.06
CA GLN A 158 -12.04 34.09 25.40
C GLN A 158 -11.04 34.83 26.30
N ALA A 159 -11.17 34.71 27.63
CA ALA A 159 -10.23 35.26 28.61
C ALA A 159 -9.05 34.32 28.94
N GLY A 160 -8.91 33.19 28.23
CA GLY A 160 -7.86 32.18 28.42
C GLY A 160 -8.09 31.22 29.59
N VAL A 161 -9.25 31.29 30.28
CA VAL A 161 -9.55 30.43 31.44
C VAL A 161 -9.85 29.00 30.96
N PRO A 162 -9.08 27.98 31.41
CA PRO A 162 -9.24 26.60 30.96
C PRO A 162 -10.44 25.90 31.60
N ARG A 163 -10.81 24.75 31.00
CA ARG A 163 -11.79 23.78 31.48
C ARG A 163 -11.15 22.39 31.54
N ASP A 164 -10.18 22.21 32.44
CA ASP A 164 -9.30 21.03 32.50
C ASP A 164 -10.02 19.72 32.91
N ASP A 165 -11.26 19.80 33.40
CA ASP A 165 -12.15 18.68 33.71
C ASP A 165 -12.82 18.07 32.48
N VAL A 166 -12.93 18.83 31.38
CA VAL A 166 -13.52 18.38 30.11
C VAL A 166 -12.42 17.99 29.13
N ARG A 167 -12.48 16.74 28.66
CA ARG A 167 -11.63 16.24 27.58
C ARG A 167 -12.35 16.34 26.25
N ALA A 168 -11.61 16.62 25.19
CA ALA A 168 -12.15 16.67 23.84
C ALA A 168 -11.24 15.99 22.81
N GLU A 169 -11.87 15.45 21.78
CA GLU A 169 -11.26 14.74 20.64
C GLU A 169 -11.88 15.22 19.34
N LEU A 170 -11.06 15.34 18.29
CA LEU A 170 -11.48 15.67 16.92
C LEU A 170 -11.06 14.55 15.98
N SER A 171 -12.02 13.74 15.54
CA SER A 171 -11.83 12.71 14.51
C SER A 171 -12.18 13.25 13.13
N ILE A 172 -11.29 13.04 12.17
CA ILE A 172 -11.45 13.39 10.75
C ILE A 172 -11.60 12.10 9.94
N TYR A 173 -12.76 11.89 9.33
CA TYR A 173 -13.06 10.77 8.43
C TYR A 173 -13.15 11.28 6.98
N ALA A 174 -12.11 11.07 6.19
CA ALA A 174 -11.99 11.61 4.84
C ALA A 174 -12.08 10.50 3.79
N TRP A 175 -13.22 10.43 3.09
CA TRP A 175 -13.41 9.64 1.87
C TRP A 175 -12.91 10.41 0.64
N SER A 176 -12.75 9.76 -0.51
CA SER A 176 -12.29 10.44 -1.74
C SER A 176 -13.20 11.60 -2.17
N ASP A 177 -14.51 11.50 -1.91
CA ASP A 177 -15.54 12.46 -2.36
C ASP A 177 -16.07 13.42 -1.28
N HIS A 178 -15.88 13.12 0.01
CA HIS A 178 -16.28 13.97 1.14
C HIS A 178 -15.44 13.75 2.42
N VAL A 179 -15.48 14.72 3.34
CA VAL A 179 -14.90 14.59 4.68
C VAL A 179 -15.94 14.84 5.77
N ARG A 180 -15.81 14.13 6.89
CA ARG A 180 -16.56 14.35 8.13
C ARG A 180 -15.59 14.76 9.23
N ALA A 181 -15.96 15.75 10.01
CA ALA A 181 -15.26 16.14 11.23
C ALA A 181 -16.21 15.91 12.41
N THR A 182 -15.83 15.02 13.33
CA THR A 182 -16.57 14.70 14.55
C THR A 182 -15.80 15.22 15.74
N PHE A 183 -16.39 16.14 16.48
CA PHE A 183 -15.84 16.65 17.73
C PHE A 183 -16.60 16.02 18.90
N ARG A 184 -15.89 15.26 19.74
CA ARG A 184 -16.41 14.55 20.91
C ARG A 184 -15.91 15.25 22.17
N VAL A 185 -16.76 15.29 23.19
CA VAL A 185 -16.43 15.79 24.52
C VAL A 185 -16.92 14.83 25.60
N GLU A 186 -16.15 14.72 26.67
CA GLU A 186 -16.47 13.94 27.87
C GLU A 186 -15.89 14.64 29.10
N CYS A 187 -16.43 14.34 30.28
CA CYS A 187 -16.00 14.96 31.54
C CYS A 187 -15.93 13.91 32.64
N ALA A 188 -14.94 14.02 33.54
CA ALA A 188 -14.78 13.08 34.66
C ALA A 188 -16.00 13.09 35.59
N ASP A 189 -16.40 14.28 36.03
CA ASP A 189 -17.62 14.51 36.79
C ASP A 189 -18.78 14.90 35.85
N ALA A 190 -20.01 14.56 36.23
CA ALA A 190 -21.17 14.86 35.39
C ALA A 190 -21.42 16.38 35.28
N LEU A 191 -21.43 16.91 34.06
CA LEU A 191 -21.77 18.31 33.76
C LEU A 191 -23.10 18.39 33.04
N SER A 192 -24.04 19.19 33.57
CA SER A 192 -25.33 19.49 32.95
C SER A 192 -25.30 20.81 32.16
N ASP A 193 -26.30 21.01 31.31
CA ASP A 193 -26.49 22.23 30.50
C ASP A 193 -25.28 22.53 29.59
N VAL A 194 -24.94 21.52 28.78
CA VAL A 194 -23.83 21.56 27.82
C VAL A 194 -24.38 21.72 26.42
N THR A 195 -23.83 22.66 25.64
CA THR A 195 -24.07 22.72 24.19
C THR A 195 -22.74 22.62 23.45
N ILE A 196 -22.57 21.59 22.62
CA ILE A 196 -21.43 21.52 21.70
C ILE A 196 -21.79 22.36 20.48
N VAL A 197 -20.90 23.27 20.08
CA VAL A 197 -21.11 24.17 18.93
C VAL A 197 -20.02 23.93 17.91
N ALA A 198 -20.40 23.82 16.65
CA ALA A 198 -19.44 23.74 15.55
C ALA A 198 -19.78 24.80 14.50
N ARG A 199 -18.76 25.60 14.15
CA ARG A 199 -18.89 26.80 13.31
C ARG A 199 -17.98 26.65 12.09
N HIS A 200 -18.59 26.61 10.91
CA HIS A 200 -17.89 26.65 9.62
C HIS A 200 -18.18 27.98 8.92
N SER A 201 -17.13 28.78 8.72
CA SER A 201 -17.21 30.10 8.07
C SER A 201 -16.36 30.10 6.80
N PRO A 202 -16.85 29.55 5.67
CA PRO A 202 -16.14 29.63 4.41
C PRO A 202 -16.05 31.08 3.95
N ALA A 203 -14.87 31.51 3.52
CA ALA A 203 -14.73 32.79 2.80
C ALA A 203 -15.61 32.80 1.54
N GLU A 204 -15.78 33.98 0.91
CA GLU A 204 -16.50 34.18 -0.36
C GLU A 204 -15.80 33.53 -1.60
N HIS A 205 -15.02 32.47 -1.37
CA HIS A 205 -14.37 31.66 -2.38
C HIS A 205 -15.34 30.66 -3.01
N ARG A 206 -15.57 30.80 -4.32
CA ARG A 206 -16.40 29.89 -5.14
C ARG A 206 -16.01 28.41 -5.11
N ASN A 207 -14.82 28.07 -4.59
CA ASN A 207 -14.31 26.70 -4.54
C ASN A 207 -14.43 26.06 -3.14
N ALA A 208 -14.89 26.79 -2.11
CA ALA A 208 -14.98 26.28 -0.73
C ALA A 208 -15.98 25.11 -0.61
N LEU A 209 -15.76 24.22 0.35
CA LEU A 209 -16.68 23.10 0.60
C LEU A 209 -17.98 23.60 1.24
N ARG A 210 -19.12 22.96 0.92
CA ARG A 210 -20.40 23.21 1.59
C ARG A 210 -20.46 22.36 2.86
N ALA A 211 -20.88 22.94 3.97
CA ALA A 211 -21.22 22.18 5.17
C ALA A 211 -22.62 21.56 5.01
N VAL A 212 -22.75 20.29 5.34
CA VAL A 212 -23.99 19.50 5.23
C VAL A 212 -24.11 18.53 6.41
N ASN A 213 -25.34 18.15 6.76
CA ASN A 213 -25.56 17.04 7.67
C ASN A 213 -25.38 15.70 6.92
N LEU A 214 -24.50 14.83 7.42
CA LEU A 214 -24.32 13.47 6.88
C LEU A 214 -24.80 12.37 7.86
N ILE A 215 -25.44 12.75 8.96
CA ILE A 215 -26.03 11.85 9.97
C ILE A 215 -27.56 12.05 9.96
N PRO A 216 -28.34 11.18 9.27
CA PRO A 216 -29.80 11.32 9.15
C PRO A 216 -30.54 11.36 10.50
N GLU A 217 -29.99 10.70 11.51
CA GLU A 217 -30.58 10.53 12.83
C GLU A 217 -30.33 11.72 13.77
N SER A 218 -29.45 12.66 13.41
CA SER A 218 -29.30 13.89 14.20
C SER A 218 -30.50 14.81 13.95
N GLN A 219 -31.47 14.78 14.87
CA GLN A 219 -32.66 15.64 14.90
C GLN A 219 -32.30 17.12 15.14
N ARG A 220 -31.60 17.75 14.20
CA ARG A 220 -31.16 19.14 14.29
C ARG A 220 -31.42 19.82 12.95
N ASP A 221 -31.97 21.03 12.98
CA ASP A 221 -32.19 21.81 11.75
C ASP A 221 -30.87 22.38 11.24
N HIS A 222 -30.29 21.70 10.25
CA HIS A 222 -29.11 22.19 9.54
C HIS A 222 -29.56 23.06 8.36
N THR A 223 -29.50 24.38 8.52
CA THR A 223 -29.69 25.31 7.41
C THR A 223 -28.47 25.31 6.50
N GLU A 224 -28.63 24.90 5.24
CA GLU A 224 -27.56 25.01 4.23
C GLU A 224 -27.19 26.48 3.99
N GLY A 225 -25.90 26.82 3.98
CA GLY A 225 -25.47 28.22 3.80
C GLY A 225 -23.97 28.44 3.66
N THR A 226 -23.60 29.67 3.34
CA THR A 226 -22.21 30.18 3.24
C THR A 226 -21.62 30.60 4.59
N THR A 227 -22.37 30.49 5.68
CA THR A 227 -21.85 30.46 7.05
C THR A 227 -22.76 29.56 7.83
N PHE A 228 -22.18 28.62 8.55
CA PHE A 228 -22.86 27.48 9.14
C PHE A 228 -22.47 27.40 10.61
N THR A 229 -23.46 27.44 11.49
CA THR A 229 -23.28 27.19 12.93
C THR A 229 -24.33 26.17 13.32
N VAL A 230 -23.91 25.05 13.90
CA VAL A 230 -24.81 24.05 14.46
C VAL A 230 -24.55 23.97 15.95
N GLU A 231 -25.64 24.03 16.71
CA GLU A 231 -25.63 23.83 18.14
C GLU A 231 -26.21 22.44 18.46
N THR A 232 -25.51 21.72 19.32
CA THR A 232 -25.88 20.41 19.86
C THR A 232 -26.11 20.57 21.36
N PRO A 233 -27.33 20.93 21.80
CA PRO A 233 -27.68 20.87 23.22
C PRO A 233 -27.65 19.41 23.71
N VAL A 234 -27.14 19.23 24.93
CA VAL A 234 -26.92 17.97 25.64
C VAL A 234 -27.34 18.16 27.09
N ILE A 235 -28.19 17.26 27.60
CA ILE A 235 -28.74 17.38 28.97
C ILE A 235 -27.62 17.26 30.01
N ALA A 236 -26.74 16.27 29.84
CA ALA A 236 -25.52 16.12 30.61
C ALA A 236 -24.44 15.36 29.84
N ILE A 237 -23.17 15.57 30.17
CA ILE A 237 -22.02 14.76 29.75
C ILE A 237 -21.32 14.13 30.96
N SER A 238 -20.74 12.96 30.78
CA SER A 238 -19.84 12.28 31.72
C SER A 238 -18.89 11.34 30.96
N GLN A 239 -18.04 10.57 31.65
CA GLN A 239 -17.23 9.52 31.02
C GLN A 239 -18.09 8.42 30.37
N ASP A 240 -19.19 8.02 31.04
CA ASP A 240 -20.12 7.00 30.53
C ASP A 240 -21.11 7.57 29.49
N VAL A 241 -21.31 8.90 29.49
CA VAL A 241 -22.22 9.62 28.60
C VAL A 241 -21.45 10.72 27.86
N PRO A 242 -20.53 10.36 26.94
CA PRO A 242 -19.88 11.33 26.08
C PRO A 242 -20.90 11.94 25.11
N ALA A 243 -20.63 13.13 24.62
CA ALA A 243 -21.44 13.76 23.57
C ALA A 243 -20.57 14.22 22.40
N SER A 244 -21.18 14.31 21.22
CA SER A 244 -20.47 14.70 20.00
C SER A 244 -21.32 15.53 19.05
N ILE A 245 -20.63 16.27 18.18
CA ILE A 245 -21.19 16.94 17.02
C ILE A 245 -20.39 16.52 15.79
N SER A 246 -21.07 16.25 14.67
CA SER A 246 -20.43 15.87 13.41
C SER A 246 -20.89 16.78 12.28
N ILE A 247 -19.94 17.21 11.45
CA ILE A 247 -20.21 18.02 10.25
C ILE A 247 -19.60 17.32 9.05
N GLY A 248 -20.39 17.16 7.98
CA GLY A 248 -19.88 16.82 6.66
C GLY A 248 -19.48 18.07 5.89
N LEU A 249 -18.34 18.00 5.19
CA LEU A 249 -17.91 19.01 4.22
C LEU A 249 -17.82 18.35 2.85
N VAL A 250 -18.52 18.92 1.86
CA VAL A 250 -18.68 18.33 0.53
C VAL A 250 -18.32 19.32 -0.58
N PRO A 251 -17.77 18.85 -1.73
CA PRO A 251 -17.64 19.69 -2.92
C PRO A 251 -19.00 20.26 -3.33
N THR A 252 -19.07 21.54 -3.69
CA THR A 252 -20.34 22.24 -3.99
C THR A 252 -21.16 21.54 -5.09
N ASN A 253 -20.48 20.91 -6.04
CA ASN A 253 -21.04 20.21 -7.21
C ASN A 253 -21.27 18.70 -6.97
N THR A 254 -20.91 18.16 -5.79
CA THR A 254 -21.20 16.77 -5.43
C THR A 254 -22.59 16.70 -4.80
N GLN A 255 -23.48 15.88 -5.36
CA GLN A 255 -24.67 15.43 -4.65
C GLN A 255 -24.26 14.29 -3.73
N ILE A 256 -24.59 14.40 -2.44
CA ILE A 256 -24.47 13.29 -1.48
C ILE A 256 -25.86 13.01 -0.92
N THR A 257 -26.34 11.79 -1.14
CA THR A 257 -27.60 11.32 -0.61
C THR A 257 -27.42 11.03 0.88
N VAL A 258 -27.94 11.92 1.73
CA VAL A 258 -27.83 11.78 3.20
C VAL A 258 -28.56 10.51 3.67
N GLN A 259 -29.72 10.23 3.08
CA GLN A 259 -30.47 8.99 3.23
C GLN A 259 -30.01 7.95 2.21
N ASN A 260 -28.91 7.23 2.48
CA ASN A 260 -28.58 6.04 1.67
C ASN A 260 -29.71 5.01 1.80
N THR A 261 -30.36 4.69 0.69
CA THR A 261 -31.34 3.61 0.60
C THR A 261 -30.67 2.26 0.34
N SER A 262 -29.37 2.27 -0.01
CA SER A 262 -28.60 1.07 -0.25
C SER A 262 -28.66 0.08 0.92
N THR A 263 -28.73 -1.21 0.59
CA THR A 263 -28.61 -2.30 1.56
C THR A 263 -27.40 -3.16 1.25
N VAL A 264 -26.79 -3.70 2.31
CA VAL A 264 -25.66 -4.63 2.22
C VAL A 264 -26.02 -5.86 3.04
N ARG A 265 -25.83 -7.04 2.46
CA ARG A 265 -25.95 -8.33 3.14
C ARG A 265 -24.66 -9.11 2.92
N ALA A 266 -24.17 -9.76 3.96
CA ALA A 266 -22.96 -10.57 3.88
C ALA A 266 -23.24 -11.98 4.40
N GLU A 267 -22.78 -12.99 3.68
CA GLU A 267 -22.90 -14.40 4.03
C GLU A 267 -21.52 -15.06 3.86
N SER A 268 -21.09 -15.75 4.90
CA SER A 268 -19.78 -16.40 4.92
C SER A 268 -19.79 -17.76 4.23
N ILE A 269 -18.74 -18.00 3.45
CA ILE A 269 -18.52 -19.23 2.67
C ILE A 269 -17.43 -20.09 3.33
N ALA A 270 -16.34 -19.46 3.79
CA ALA A 270 -15.22 -20.11 4.49
C ALA A 270 -14.43 -19.07 5.31
N PRO A 271 -13.73 -19.47 6.40
CA PRO A 271 -13.74 -20.81 7.02
C PRO A 271 -15.02 -21.08 7.82
N TYR A 272 -15.76 -20.04 8.20
CA TYR A 272 -17.04 -20.10 8.91
C TYR A 272 -18.22 -19.93 7.92
N THR A 273 -19.43 -20.24 8.38
CA THR A 273 -20.66 -20.24 7.56
C THR A 273 -21.80 -19.48 8.23
N GLY A 274 -22.75 -18.99 7.42
CA GLY A 274 -23.92 -18.24 7.86
C GLY A 274 -23.85 -16.74 7.60
N ALA A 275 -24.93 -16.03 7.94
CA ALA A 275 -25.04 -14.58 7.77
C ALA A 275 -24.10 -13.83 8.71
N LEU A 276 -23.39 -12.84 8.19
CA LEU A 276 -22.53 -11.95 8.97
C LEU A 276 -23.29 -10.73 9.47
N SER A 277 -22.80 -10.14 10.56
CA SER A 277 -23.33 -8.87 11.05
C SER A 277 -22.92 -7.76 10.09
N VAL A 278 -23.91 -6.99 9.65
CA VAL A 278 -23.72 -5.79 8.83
C VAL A 278 -24.36 -4.62 9.55
N THR A 279 -23.56 -3.65 9.95
CA THR A 279 -24.01 -2.44 10.65
C THR A 279 -23.67 -1.20 9.80
N ARG A 280 -24.58 -0.23 9.77
CA ARG A 280 -24.28 1.08 9.18
C ARG A 280 -23.72 1.97 10.28
N ASP A 281 -22.52 2.51 10.08
CA ASP A 281 -21.96 3.53 10.96
C ASP A 281 -22.16 4.90 10.32
N PRO A 282 -23.12 5.72 10.80
CA PRO A 282 -23.36 7.04 10.23
C PRO A 282 -22.26 8.05 10.59
N SER A 283 -21.43 7.80 11.61
CA SER A 283 -20.33 8.70 11.98
C SER A 283 -19.18 8.59 10.97
N ILE A 284 -18.78 7.37 10.63
CA ILE A 284 -17.72 7.07 9.65
C ILE A 284 -18.25 7.16 8.21
N GLY A 285 -19.49 6.74 7.98
CA GLY A 285 -20.15 6.78 6.67
C GLY A 285 -20.15 5.49 5.87
N TRP A 286 -19.85 4.35 6.49
CA TRP A 286 -19.75 3.04 5.86
C TRP A 286 -20.83 2.04 6.30
N TYR A 287 -20.89 0.92 5.58
CA TYR A 287 -21.44 -0.34 6.07
C TYR A 287 -20.26 -1.20 6.54
N GLN A 288 -20.23 -1.52 7.81
CA GLN A 288 -19.26 -2.43 8.40
C GLN A 288 -19.81 -3.85 8.31
N VAL A 289 -19.12 -4.71 7.57
CA VAL A 289 -19.30 -6.16 7.57
C VAL A 289 -18.33 -6.74 8.60
N LEU A 290 -18.85 -7.24 9.72
CA LEU A 290 -18.01 -7.84 10.76
C LEU A 290 -17.66 -9.27 10.38
N LEU A 291 -16.38 -9.51 10.11
CA LEU A 291 -15.80 -10.79 9.74
C LEU A 291 -15.59 -11.70 10.96
N GLY A 292 -15.75 -13.00 10.78
CA GLY A 292 -15.58 -14.02 11.82
C GLY A 292 -14.12 -14.40 12.10
N ASP A 293 -13.95 -15.41 12.95
CA ASP A 293 -12.66 -15.94 13.37
C ASP A 293 -11.96 -16.73 12.25
N ASN A 294 -10.65 -16.54 12.02
CA ASN A 294 -9.88 -17.36 11.08
C ASN A 294 -8.44 -17.60 11.56
N PRO A 295 -8.24 -18.46 12.58
CA PRO A 295 -6.91 -18.77 13.10
C PRO A 295 -6.07 -19.63 12.14
N ASP A 296 -6.68 -20.20 11.09
CA ASP A 296 -5.99 -21.00 10.08
C ASP A 296 -5.61 -20.15 8.85
N ILE A 297 -4.35 -19.70 8.82
CA ILE A 297 -3.79 -18.93 7.70
C ILE A 297 -3.79 -19.67 6.36
N TRP A 298 -4.01 -20.99 6.33
CA TRP A 298 -4.09 -21.78 5.10
C TRP A 298 -5.47 -21.72 4.46
N THR A 299 -6.53 -21.47 5.25
CA THR A 299 -7.89 -21.34 4.72
C THR A 299 -8.14 -19.90 4.28
N MET A 300 -8.27 -19.70 2.96
CA MET A 300 -8.71 -18.44 2.39
C MET A 300 -10.11 -18.09 2.92
N GLU A 301 -10.25 -16.89 3.48
CA GLU A 301 -11.51 -16.39 3.97
C GLU A 301 -12.35 -15.87 2.81
N ARG A 302 -13.63 -16.20 2.78
CA ARG A 302 -14.53 -16.01 1.63
C ARG A 302 -15.91 -15.60 2.11
N VAL A 303 -16.41 -14.47 1.60
CA VAL A 303 -17.70 -13.89 1.97
C VAL A 303 -18.46 -13.48 0.72
N ARG A 304 -19.67 -13.99 0.52
CA ARG A 304 -20.63 -13.48 -0.44
C ARG A 304 -21.17 -12.15 0.06
N VAL A 305 -21.23 -11.14 -0.80
CA VAL A 305 -21.75 -9.81 -0.49
C VAL A 305 -22.84 -9.47 -1.50
N GLU A 306 -24.06 -9.28 -1.05
CA GLU A 306 -25.12 -8.68 -1.87
C GLU A 306 -25.21 -7.19 -1.55
N VAL A 307 -25.17 -6.36 -2.60
CA VAL A 307 -25.38 -4.92 -2.52
C VAL A 307 -26.55 -4.54 -3.42
N GLU A 308 -27.45 -3.71 -2.91
CA GLU A 308 -28.62 -3.21 -3.65
C GLU A 308 -28.76 -1.71 -3.41
N ASN A 309 -28.89 -0.92 -4.48
CA ASN A 309 -29.34 0.47 -4.42
C ASN A 309 -30.83 0.50 -4.78
N SER A 310 -31.69 0.74 -3.79
CA SER A 310 -33.13 0.78 -4.01
C SER A 310 -33.65 2.15 -4.46
N ALA A 311 -32.81 3.18 -4.65
CA ALA A 311 -33.23 4.51 -5.12
C ALA A 311 -33.38 4.62 -6.65
N ASP A 312 -34.09 5.67 -7.09
CA ASP A 312 -34.14 6.12 -8.49
C ASP A 312 -32.94 7.00 -8.89
N SER A 313 -32.00 7.24 -7.96
CA SER A 313 -30.74 7.95 -8.16
C SER A 313 -29.54 7.02 -7.97
N GLU A 314 -28.39 7.42 -8.51
CA GLU A 314 -27.12 6.72 -8.28
C GLU A 314 -26.66 6.92 -6.83
N GLU A 315 -26.16 5.88 -6.17
CA GLU A 315 -25.63 5.94 -4.80
C GLU A 315 -24.15 5.50 -4.76
N THR A 316 -23.32 6.16 -3.94
CA THR A 316 -21.97 5.68 -3.59
C THR A 316 -22.06 4.89 -2.29
N LEU A 317 -21.59 3.64 -2.34
CA LEU A 317 -21.59 2.72 -1.22
C LEU A 317 -20.16 2.53 -0.70
N HIS A 318 -19.93 2.96 0.54
CA HIS A 318 -18.69 2.73 1.28
C HIS A 318 -18.84 1.47 2.14
N ILE A 319 -17.91 0.52 2.01
CA ILE A 319 -17.93 -0.74 2.77
C ILE A 319 -16.59 -0.95 3.47
N ALA A 320 -16.62 -1.43 4.71
CA ALA A 320 -15.46 -1.99 5.39
C ALA A 320 -15.72 -3.44 5.81
N PHE A 321 -14.81 -4.32 5.42
CA PHE A 321 -14.73 -5.70 5.88
C PHE A 321 -13.81 -5.73 7.10
N SER A 322 -14.40 -5.83 8.29
CA SER A 322 -13.73 -5.52 9.56
C SER A 322 -13.49 -6.76 10.41
N LYS A 323 -12.29 -6.87 10.97
CA LYS A 323 -12.03 -7.72 12.15
C LYS A 323 -11.82 -6.86 13.39
N ARG A 324 -12.39 -7.29 14.51
CA ARG A 324 -12.36 -6.61 15.82
C ARG A 324 -12.13 -7.56 17.00
N SER A 325 -12.03 -8.86 16.73
CA SER A 325 -11.82 -9.93 17.70
C SER A 325 -11.46 -11.22 16.93
N GLY A 326 -11.17 -12.30 17.65
CA GLY A 326 -10.73 -13.58 17.07
C GLY A 326 -9.23 -13.61 16.75
N GLY A 327 -8.75 -14.79 16.37
CA GLY A 327 -7.43 -15.00 15.78
C GLY A 327 -7.49 -14.89 14.26
N PHE A 328 -6.49 -14.21 13.68
CA PHE A 328 -6.30 -14.14 12.24
C PHE A 328 -4.86 -13.79 11.90
N GLY A 329 -4.43 -14.14 10.68
CA GLY A 329 -3.10 -13.77 10.18
C GLY A 329 -3.02 -12.28 9.84
N ILE A 330 -2.64 -11.44 10.80
CA ILE A 330 -2.68 -9.98 10.60
C ILE A 330 -1.48 -9.39 9.83
N THR A 331 -0.32 -10.07 9.81
CA THR A 331 0.89 -9.59 9.11
C THR A 331 0.73 -9.65 7.58
N GLY A 332 0.18 -10.73 7.04
CA GLY A 332 -0.08 -10.89 5.61
C GLY A 332 -1.58 -10.99 5.34
N MET A 333 -2.16 -9.97 4.72
CA MET A 333 -3.59 -9.95 4.39
C MET A 333 -3.77 -9.41 2.98
N SER A 334 -4.17 -10.27 2.05
CA SER A 334 -4.41 -9.87 0.66
C SER A 334 -5.90 -9.93 0.32
N PRO A 335 -6.67 -8.86 0.61
CA PRO A 335 -8.09 -8.80 0.26
C PRO A 335 -8.30 -8.60 -1.26
N VAL A 336 -9.28 -9.29 -1.82
CA VAL A 336 -9.69 -9.16 -3.23
C VAL A 336 -11.21 -9.14 -3.31
N LEU A 337 -11.76 -8.20 -4.09
CA LEU A 337 -13.16 -8.23 -4.53
C LEU A 337 -13.27 -8.94 -5.87
N CYS A 338 -14.16 -9.92 -5.93
CA CYS A 338 -14.46 -10.75 -7.08
C CYS A 338 -15.92 -10.58 -7.54
N ASP A 339 -16.16 -10.75 -8.84
CA ASP A 339 -17.50 -10.78 -9.42
C ASP A 339 -18.25 -12.09 -9.09
N GLU A 340 -19.49 -12.22 -9.56
CA GLU A 340 -20.32 -13.41 -9.37
C GLU A 340 -19.74 -14.69 -9.99
N THR A 341 -18.85 -14.55 -10.98
CA THR A 341 -18.11 -15.67 -11.58
C THR A 341 -16.90 -16.08 -10.74
N GLY A 342 -16.57 -15.28 -9.73
CA GLY A 342 -15.43 -15.41 -8.84
C GLY A 342 -14.16 -14.71 -9.33
N ALA A 343 -14.19 -13.90 -10.39
CA ALA A 343 -13.01 -13.28 -11.00
C ALA A 343 -12.65 -11.95 -10.33
N PRO A 344 -11.36 -11.66 -10.06
CA PRO A 344 -10.92 -10.37 -9.50
C PRO A 344 -11.44 -9.18 -10.32
N MET A 345 -12.20 -8.29 -9.67
CA MET A 345 -12.90 -7.16 -10.32
C MET A 345 -11.97 -6.02 -10.76
N GLY A 346 -10.72 -6.02 -10.29
CA GLY A 346 -9.76 -4.95 -10.53
C GLY A 346 -9.98 -3.67 -9.73
N LEU A 347 -10.96 -3.66 -8.81
CA LEU A 347 -11.13 -2.60 -7.82
C LEU A 347 -10.16 -2.83 -6.65
N PRO A 348 -9.31 -1.86 -6.28
CA PRO A 348 -8.51 -1.94 -5.06
C PRO A 348 -9.38 -2.16 -3.81
N VAL A 349 -8.82 -2.85 -2.81
CA VAL A 349 -9.33 -2.84 -1.43
C VAL A 349 -8.23 -2.25 -0.55
N GLN A 350 -8.52 -1.14 0.12
CA GLN A 350 -7.59 -0.52 1.05
C GLN A 350 -7.39 -1.43 2.27
N ILE A 351 -6.13 -1.73 2.58
CA ILE A 351 -5.76 -2.42 3.83
C ILE A 351 -5.31 -1.40 4.87
N SER A 352 -6.02 -1.36 6.00
CA SER A 352 -5.60 -0.70 7.23
C SER A 352 -5.71 -1.67 8.41
N LYS A 353 -4.70 -1.72 9.30
CA LYS A 353 -4.66 -2.69 10.42
C LYS A 353 -3.85 -2.19 11.62
N ASN A 354 -4.05 -2.82 12.78
CA ASN A 354 -3.18 -2.68 13.95
C ASN A 354 -3.22 -3.97 14.81
N TRP A 355 -2.04 -4.49 15.20
CA TRP A 355 -1.90 -5.61 16.14
C TRP A 355 -1.27 -5.23 17.48
N HIS A 356 -0.85 -3.98 17.65
CA HIS A 356 -0.22 -3.48 18.88
C HIS A 356 -1.25 -3.15 19.98
N VAL A 357 -2.51 -3.00 19.60
CA VAL A 357 -3.66 -2.89 20.51
C VAL A 357 -4.33 -4.23 20.76
N SER A 358 -5.04 -4.35 21.88
CA SER A 358 -5.85 -5.52 22.22
C SER A 358 -7.33 -5.12 22.37
N PRO A 359 -8.26 -5.71 21.60
CA PRO A 359 -8.03 -6.70 20.53
C PRO A 359 -7.36 -6.08 19.28
N PRO A 360 -6.60 -6.89 18.50
CA PRO A 360 -6.08 -6.47 17.21
C PRO A 360 -7.24 -6.25 16.21
N TRP A 361 -7.03 -5.37 15.23
CA TRP A 361 -8.06 -5.04 14.24
C TRP A 361 -7.52 -4.91 12.81
N PHE A 362 -8.40 -5.16 11.85
CA PHE A 362 -8.19 -4.97 10.41
C PHE A 362 -9.45 -4.35 9.79
N ASP A 363 -9.28 -3.52 8.77
CA ASP A 363 -10.32 -3.05 7.87
C ASP A 363 -9.86 -3.17 6.41
N GLY A 364 -10.60 -3.96 5.63
CA GLY A 364 -10.53 -3.97 4.17
C GLY A 364 -11.60 -3.01 3.62
N ILE A 365 -11.19 -1.85 3.08
CA ILE A 365 -12.11 -0.76 2.72
C ILE A 365 -12.28 -0.66 1.20
N ALA A 366 -13.52 -0.51 0.72
CA ALA A 366 -13.84 -0.36 -0.70
C ALA A 366 -14.96 0.66 -0.96
N MET A 367 -14.97 1.21 -2.18
CA MET A 367 -15.98 2.14 -2.68
C MET A 367 -16.64 1.61 -3.95
N LEU A 368 -17.97 1.48 -3.93
CA LEU A 368 -18.77 0.94 -5.04
C LEU A 368 -19.77 2.01 -5.50
N ARG A 369 -19.87 2.26 -6.81
CA ARG A 369 -20.93 3.12 -7.37
C ARG A 369 -22.06 2.28 -7.93
N LEU A 370 -23.25 2.43 -7.36
CA LEU A 370 -24.42 1.64 -7.72
C LEU A 370 -25.39 2.46 -8.58
N ALA A 371 -25.68 1.96 -9.79
CA ALA A 371 -26.73 2.55 -10.63
C ALA A 371 -28.11 2.53 -9.93
N PRO A 372 -29.05 3.39 -10.33
CA PRO A 372 -30.43 3.36 -9.83
C PRO A 372 -31.05 1.96 -9.93
N ARG A 373 -31.74 1.51 -8.87
CA ARG A 373 -32.41 0.21 -8.78
C ARG A 373 -31.50 -1.01 -9.04
N ALA A 374 -30.18 -0.86 -8.95
CA ALA A 374 -29.23 -1.93 -9.24
C ALA A 374 -29.04 -2.88 -8.05
N LYS A 375 -28.84 -4.17 -8.35
CA LYS A 375 -28.42 -5.18 -7.39
C LYS A 375 -27.25 -5.98 -7.95
N HIS A 376 -26.22 -6.21 -7.12
CA HIS A 376 -25.05 -7.01 -7.48
C HIS A 376 -24.73 -8.03 -6.38
N THR A 377 -24.21 -9.19 -6.79
CA THR A 377 -23.65 -10.20 -5.90
C THR A 377 -22.15 -10.31 -6.18
N LEU A 378 -21.34 -10.08 -5.16
CA LEU A 378 -19.88 -10.09 -5.19
C LEU A 378 -19.34 -11.16 -4.24
N GLU A 379 -18.06 -11.53 -4.40
CA GLU A 379 -17.33 -12.32 -3.42
C GLU A 379 -16.12 -11.53 -2.90
N PHE A 380 -16.07 -11.28 -1.60
CA PHE A 380 -14.89 -10.76 -0.91
C PHE A 380 -14.03 -11.93 -0.43
N ARG A 381 -12.73 -11.89 -0.75
CA ARG A 381 -11.74 -12.91 -0.35
C ARG A 381 -10.61 -12.29 0.44
N ILE A 382 -10.05 -12.99 1.43
CA ILE A 382 -8.73 -12.66 2.01
C ILE A 382 -7.83 -13.88 1.94
N ALA A 383 -6.73 -13.77 1.20
CA ALA A 383 -5.61 -14.71 1.28
C ALA A 383 -4.67 -14.30 2.42
N TYR A 384 -4.42 -15.23 3.34
CA TYR A 384 -3.52 -15.06 4.47
C TYR A 384 -2.12 -15.62 4.18
N ALA A 385 -2.03 -16.92 3.92
CA ALA A 385 -0.78 -17.54 3.47
C ALA A 385 -0.59 -17.43 1.95
N HIS A 386 -1.41 -18.14 1.16
CA HIS A 386 -1.16 -18.38 -0.26
C HIS A 386 -2.27 -17.83 -1.17
N TRP A 387 -1.88 -17.38 -2.37
CA TRP A 387 -2.76 -17.12 -3.51
C TRP A 387 -2.30 -18.04 -4.64
N GLY A 388 -3.11 -19.01 -5.04
CA GLY A 388 -2.76 -19.94 -6.12
C GLY A 388 -1.58 -20.86 -5.77
N GLY A 389 -1.51 -21.29 -4.51
CA GLY A 389 -0.48 -22.19 -4.00
C GLY A 389 0.86 -21.55 -3.59
N VAL A 390 1.05 -20.24 -3.82
CA VAL A 390 2.30 -19.52 -3.58
C VAL A 390 2.08 -18.38 -2.56
N PRO A 391 3.03 -18.08 -1.64
CA PRO A 391 2.93 -16.99 -0.66
C PRO A 391 2.46 -15.65 -1.24
N ALA A 392 1.23 -15.25 -0.89
CA ALA A 392 0.59 -14.05 -1.40
C ALA A 392 1.34 -12.80 -0.91
N VAL A 393 1.59 -11.83 -1.79
CA VAL A 393 2.19 -10.57 -1.38
C VAL A 393 1.10 -9.60 -0.95
N SER A 394 1.31 -8.90 0.17
CA SER A 394 0.49 -7.75 0.57
C SER A 394 1.35 -6.55 0.91
N HIS A 395 0.88 -5.32 0.65
CA HIS A 395 1.49 -4.08 1.14
C HIS A 395 0.40 -3.21 1.76
N ALA A 396 0.51 -2.97 3.06
CA ALA A 396 -0.60 -2.53 3.91
C ALA A 396 -0.19 -1.41 4.85
N GLN A 397 -1.13 -0.49 5.11
CA GLN A 397 -0.96 0.49 6.18
C GLN A 397 -1.16 -0.18 7.54
N LEU A 398 -0.18 0.01 8.41
CA LEU A 398 -0.16 -0.38 9.81
C LEU A 398 -0.28 0.89 10.67
N ALA A 399 -1.18 0.89 11.65
CA ALA A 399 -1.19 1.90 12.70
C ALA A 399 -0.31 1.45 13.86
N LEU A 400 0.43 2.40 14.44
CA LEU A 400 1.39 2.15 15.52
C LEU A 400 0.88 2.55 16.92
N GLU A 401 -0.40 2.95 17.04
CA GLU A 401 -1.07 3.08 18.34
C GLU A 401 -0.88 1.79 19.16
N GLY A 402 -0.35 1.93 20.38
CA GLY A 402 0.05 0.81 21.25
C GLY A 402 1.51 0.36 21.12
N TRP A 403 2.26 0.80 20.10
CA TRP A 403 3.68 0.45 19.91
C TRP A 403 4.66 1.51 20.43
N GLY A 404 4.43 2.79 20.13
CA GLY A 404 5.30 3.88 20.59
C GLY A 404 5.36 5.13 19.69
N THR A 405 4.50 5.22 18.69
CA THR A 405 4.28 6.36 17.78
C THR A 405 2.88 6.17 17.17
N HIS A 406 2.23 7.22 16.70
CA HIS A 406 0.86 7.15 16.17
C HIS A 406 0.76 7.47 14.67
N GLN A 407 1.89 7.39 13.97
CA GLN A 407 2.01 7.78 12.57
C GLN A 407 1.80 6.62 11.57
N LEU A 408 1.86 6.97 10.29
CA LEU A 408 1.85 6.03 9.18
C LEU A 408 3.08 5.10 9.24
N TRP A 409 2.81 3.81 9.23
CA TRP A 409 3.78 2.75 8.95
C TRP A 409 3.23 1.86 7.85
N ASP A 410 4.10 1.32 7.01
CA ASP A 410 3.73 0.40 5.94
C ASP A 410 4.43 -0.95 6.14
N GLU A 411 3.71 -2.04 5.91
CA GLU A 411 4.26 -3.39 5.92
C GLU A 411 4.02 -4.06 4.57
N CYS A 412 5.09 -4.52 3.94
CA CYS A 412 5.05 -5.51 2.88
C CYS A 412 5.32 -6.90 3.47
N ALA A 413 4.46 -7.88 3.15
CA ALA A 413 4.54 -9.25 3.67
C ALA A 413 4.29 -10.30 2.57
N LEU A 414 5.08 -11.39 2.57
CA LEU A 414 4.88 -12.59 1.75
C LEU A 414 4.24 -13.70 2.59
N GLY A 415 2.91 -13.76 2.55
CA GLY A 415 2.08 -14.55 3.46
C GLY A 415 2.09 -14.02 4.89
N SER A 416 1.13 -14.45 5.71
CA SER A 416 1.05 -14.05 7.12
C SER A 416 1.99 -14.83 8.04
N PHE A 417 3.28 -14.81 7.72
CA PHE A 417 4.32 -15.53 8.47
C PHE A 417 5.14 -14.62 9.40
N GLY A 418 4.74 -13.35 9.56
CA GLY A 418 5.57 -12.25 10.04
C GLY A 418 5.70 -11.17 8.96
N GLU A 419 6.36 -10.06 9.30
CA GLU A 419 6.73 -9.02 8.34
C GLU A 419 7.70 -9.55 7.27
N SER A 420 7.80 -8.90 6.11
CA SER A 420 8.89 -9.14 5.15
C SER A 420 9.76 -7.90 4.93
N ILE A 421 9.13 -6.75 4.65
CA ILE A 421 9.80 -5.44 4.59
C ILE A 421 8.86 -4.35 5.15
N CYS A 422 9.27 -3.66 6.20
CA CYS A 422 8.55 -2.50 6.74
C CYS A 422 9.13 -1.15 6.24
N TYR A 423 8.28 -0.14 6.20
CA TYR A 423 8.63 1.22 5.76
C TYR A 423 8.05 2.29 6.71
N ASP A 424 8.83 3.34 6.95
CA ASP A 424 8.45 4.51 7.75
C ASP A 424 8.58 5.79 6.89
N PRO A 425 7.51 6.22 6.18
CA PRO A 425 7.58 7.32 5.20
C PRO A 425 8.08 8.65 5.76
N ASP A 426 7.73 8.99 7.00
CA ASP A 426 8.18 10.21 7.69
C ASP A 426 9.44 9.97 8.57
N VAL A 427 9.98 8.74 8.58
CA VAL A 427 11.03 8.25 9.49
C VAL A 427 10.67 8.59 10.95
N ASN A 428 9.40 8.48 11.31
CA ASN A 428 8.81 8.95 12.55
C ASN A 428 9.37 8.27 13.81
N LEU A 429 9.73 6.97 13.75
CA LEU A 429 10.45 6.30 14.84
C LEU A 429 11.90 6.79 15.02
N GLY A 430 12.37 7.68 14.15
CA GLY A 430 13.72 8.24 14.19
C GLY A 430 14.82 7.25 13.81
N ARG A 431 14.41 6.11 13.22
CA ARG A 431 15.21 4.98 12.75
C ARG A 431 15.63 5.18 11.29
N ALA A 432 14.87 4.61 10.36
CA ALA A 432 15.14 4.55 8.92
C ALA A 432 13.85 4.74 8.10
N MET A 433 13.95 4.70 6.77
CA MET A 433 12.81 4.66 5.84
C MET A 433 12.41 3.23 5.48
N ILE A 434 13.37 2.29 5.49
CA ILE A 434 13.16 0.84 5.44
C ILE A 434 13.60 0.30 6.80
N ASP A 435 12.68 -0.31 7.54
CA ASP A 435 12.94 -0.82 8.89
C ASP A 435 13.04 -2.35 8.89
N ASP A 436 12.08 -3.08 9.47
CA ASP A 436 12.16 -4.53 9.61
C ASP A 436 12.27 -5.23 8.25
N VAL A 437 13.37 -5.97 8.04
CA VAL A 437 13.63 -6.74 6.82
C VAL A 437 13.91 -8.18 7.23
N ARG A 438 13.05 -9.11 6.82
CA ARG A 438 13.06 -10.51 7.30
C ARG A 438 13.16 -11.50 6.14
N PRO A 439 13.84 -12.65 6.29
CA PRO A 439 13.87 -13.70 5.27
C PRO A 439 12.57 -14.53 5.25
N LEU A 440 12.23 -15.03 4.06
CA LEU A 440 11.12 -15.96 3.82
C LEU A 440 11.58 -17.42 3.90
N MET A 441 10.70 -18.27 4.43
CA MET A 441 10.83 -19.74 4.45
C MET A 441 12.12 -20.30 5.07
N VAL A 442 12.59 -19.63 6.13
CA VAL A 442 13.65 -20.14 7.01
C VAL A 442 13.13 -20.36 8.44
N TRP A 443 13.84 -21.14 9.26
CA TRP A 443 13.42 -21.45 10.64
C TRP A 443 13.15 -20.19 11.49
N GLY A 444 11.98 -20.12 12.11
CA GLY A 444 11.54 -18.96 12.90
C GLY A 444 12.34 -18.75 14.18
N MET A 445 12.32 -17.51 14.69
CA MET A 445 13.04 -17.11 15.91
C MET A 445 12.50 -17.76 17.19
N GLY A 446 13.35 -17.80 18.22
CA GLY A 446 13.04 -18.33 19.55
C GLY A 446 13.68 -19.69 19.83
N LYS A 447 13.25 -20.30 20.95
CA LYS A 447 13.89 -21.47 21.56
C LYS A 447 13.57 -22.80 20.89
N GLN A 448 12.49 -22.85 20.11
CA GLN A 448 12.03 -24.07 19.45
C GLN A 448 12.77 -24.21 18.12
N PRO A 449 13.56 -25.28 17.91
CA PRO A 449 14.23 -25.49 16.63
C PRO A 449 13.20 -25.69 15.51
N GLN A 450 13.56 -25.24 14.30
CA GLN A 450 12.92 -25.64 13.05
C GLN A 450 11.41 -25.32 12.93
N ARG A 451 10.94 -24.24 13.57
CA ARG A 451 9.56 -23.77 13.39
C ARG A 451 9.36 -23.18 11.98
N LYS A 452 8.40 -23.71 11.23
CA LYS A 452 7.97 -23.17 9.92
C LYS A 452 6.85 -22.12 10.09
N TRP A 453 6.69 -21.29 9.06
CA TRP A 453 5.56 -20.38 8.87
C TRP A 453 5.32 -19.45 10.07
N SER A 454 6.41 -18.89 10.58
CA SER A 454 6.44 -18.09 11.80
C SER A 454 7.53 -17.04 11.72
N TRP A 455 7.36 -15.97 12.48
CA TRP A 455 8.29 -14.85 12.59
C TRP A 455 9.76 -15.28 12.52
N THR A 456 10.46 -14.81 11.51
CA THR A 456 11.91 -14.96 11.32
C THR A 456 12.66 -13.76 11.89
N HIS A 457 13.98 -13.87 12.01
CA HIS A 457 14.80 -12.76 12.52
C HIS A 457 14.76 -11.55 11.57
N ASN A 458 14.77 -10.35 12.15
CA ASN A 458 15.06 -9.14 11.38
C ASN A 458 16.57 -9.09 11.12
N VAL A 459 16.94 -8.94 9.85
CA VAL A 459 18.33 -8.94 9.39
C VAL A 459 18.72 -7.61 8.72
N GLY A 460 17.86 -6.58 8.78
CA GLY A 460 18.09 -5.38 7.98
C GLY A 460 17.38 -4.10 8.42
N GLY A 461 17.20 -3.27 7.40
CA GLY A 461 17.02 -1.82 7.45
C GLY A 461 17.66 -1.19 6.22
N GLY A 462 17.31 0.05 5.90
CA GLY A 462 17.81 0.78 4.72
C GLY A 462 17.18 2.16 4.61
N ASP A 463 17.68 2.99 3.71
CA ASP A 463 17.17 4.35 3.54
C ASP A 463 17.11 4.77 2.07
N PHE A 464 16.10 5.58 1.74
CA PHE A 464 16.01 6.35 0.49
C PHE A 464 16.42 7.79 0.78
N LEU A 465 17.31 8.37 -0.04
CA LEU A 465 17.78 9.76 0.05
C LEU A 465 18.22 10.20 1.46
N VAL A 466 19.36 9.70 1.93
CA VAL A 466 20.01 10.28 3.12
C VAL A 466 20.77 11.52 2.70
N LEU A 467 20.28 12.69 3.09
CA LEU A 467 20.94 13.99 2.92
C LEU A 467 21.33 14.54 4.29
N GLU A 468 22.60 14.89 4.47
CA GLU A 468 23.05 15.70 5.60
C GLU A 468 23.59 17.05 5.15
N ARG A 469 23.24 18.09 5.89
CA ARG A 469 23.75 19.46 5.74
C ARG A 469 24.22 19.94 7.10
N ASP A 470 25.42 20.49 7.18
CA ASP A 470 26.06 20.93 8.42
C ASP A 470 26.06 19.86 9.53
N GLY A 471 26.24 18.58 9.14
CA GLY A 471 26.22 17.42 10.05
C GLY A 471 24.82 17.06 10.60
N LYS A 472 23.74 17.54 9.96
CA LYS A 472 22.35 17.25 10.34
C LYS A 472 21.58 16.60 9.19
N ARG A 473 20.99 15.42 9.46
CA ARG A 473 20.08 14.75 8.53
C ARG A 473 18.88 15.64 8.21
N GLN A 474 18.61 15.81 6.93
CA GLN A 474 17.42 16.46 6.40
C GLN A 474 16.35 15.39 6.23
N TYR A 475 15.22 15.55 6.91
CA TYR A 475 14.07 14.66 6.76
C TYR A 475 13.14 15.23 5.70
N LEU A 476 12.58 14.36 4.87
CA LEU A 476 11.68 14.77 3.80
C LEU A 476 10.34 15.25 4.39
N GLY A 477 9.79 16.31 3.80
CA GLY A 477 8.43 16.77 4.04
C GLY A 477 7.49 16.42 2.89
N ARG A 478 6.19 16.68 3.08
CA ARG A 478 5.12 16.38 2.12
C ARG A 478 5.12 14.91 1.68
N GLN A 479 5.44 13.98 2.59
CA GLN A 479 5.41 12.56 2.32
C GLN A 479 3.99 12.07 2.06
N LYS A 480 3.73 11.61 0.84
CA LYS A 480 2.46 11.04 0.40
C LYS A 480 2.69 9.62 -0.10
N THR A 481 1.87 8.70 0.39
CA THR A 481 1.90 7.29 -0.02
C THR A 481 0.78 6.99 -1.00
N GLU A 482 1.13 6.56 -2.21
CA GLU A 482 0.20 6.05 -3.21
C GLU A 482 0.19 4.52 -3.21
N TYR A 483 -0.93 3.92 -2.83
CA TYR A 483 -1.18 2.49 -3.02
C TYR A 483 -1.81 2.28 -4.40
N GLU A 484 -1.03 1.93 -5.42
CA GLU A 484 -1.56 1.55 -6.76
C GLU A 484 -1.94 0.06 -6.80
N SER A 485 -1.20 -0.78 -6.08
CA SER A 485 -1.51 -2.19 -5.89
C SER A 485 -1.06 -2.68 -4.52
N GLN A 486 -1.96 -3.33 -3.78
CA GLN A 486 -1.70 -3.85 -2.43
C GLN A 486 -1.53 -5.37 -2.38
N GLY A 487 -1.51 -6.08 -3.52
CA GLY A 487 -1.52 -7.54 -3.60
C GLY A 487 -2.73 -8.10 -4.35
N PRO A 488 -2.90 -9.44 -4.47
CA PRO A 488 -2.10 -10.53 -3.89
C PRO A 488 -0.88 -10.98 -4.71
N VAL A 489 -0.67 -10.48 -5.93
CA VAL A 489 0.36 -10.99 -6.86
C VAL A 489 1.58 -10.08 -6.96
N LEU A 490 1.37 -8.77 -7.10
CA LEU A 490 2.42 -7.74 -7.17
C LEU A 490 1.97 -6.52 -6.39
N THR A 491 2.78 -6.05 -5.44
CA THR A 491 2.56 -4.75 -4.78
C THR A 491 3.18 -3.64 -5.62
N THR A 492 2.60 -2.45 -5.55
CA THR A 492 3.14 -1.23 -6.15
C THR A 492 2.68 -0.06 -5.30
N VAL A 493 3.59 0.42 -4.47
CA VAL A 493 3.36 1.56 -3.56
C VAL A 493 4.42 2.62 -3.83
N ARG A 494 4.00 3.89 -3.94
CA ARG A 494 4.91 5.02 -4.17
C ARG A 494 4.97 5.96 -2.98
N TYR A 495 6.17 6.34 -2.58
CA TYR A 495 6.41 7.41 -1.61
C TYR A 495 6.92 8.64 -2.36
N SER A 496 6.21 9.76 -2.23
CA SER A 496 6.59 11.05 -2.82
C SER A 496 6.72 12.12 -1.76
N GLY A 497 7.82 12.86 -1.77
CA GLY A 497 8.10 13.96 -0.84
C GLY A 497 9.21 14.88 -1.35
N GLU A 498 9.70 15.79 -0.52
CA GLU A 498 10.81 16.69 -0.86
C GLU A 498 11.64 17.09 0.37
N THR A 499 12.83 17.66 0.17
CA THR A 499 13.59 18.28 1.26
C THR A 499 12.83 19.45 1.89
N PRO A 500 13.09 19.84 3.15
CA PRO A 500 12.32 20.90 3.84
C PRO A 500 12.29 22.27 3.14
N ASP A 501 13.27 22.53 2.28
CA ASP A 501 13.42 23.73 1.45
C ASP A 501 12.90 23.57 0.01
N GLY A 502 12.36 22.40 -0.34
CA GLY A 502 11.91 22.06 -1.70
C GLY A 502 13.03 21.96 -2.74
N ALA A 503 14.30 21.88 -2.33
CA ALA A 503 15.44 21.84 -3.23
C ALA A 503 15.62 20.49 -3.95
N ILE A 504 15.18 19.38 -3.34
CA ILE A 504 15.17 18.05 -3.98
C ILE A 504 13.78 17.43 -3.85
N GLN A 505 13.14 17.10 -4.97
CA GLN A 505 11.95 16.25 -5.03
C GLN A 505 12.36 14.77 -5.05
N SER A 506 11.61 13.94 -4.34
CA SER A 506 11.88 12.51 -4.16
C SER A 506 10.64 11.70 -4.51
N HIS A 507 10.79 10.76 -5.44
CA HIS A 507 9.75 9.81 -5.86
C HIS A 507 10.32 8.40 -5.86
N VAL A 508 9.82 7.54 -4.99
CA VAL A 508 10.26 6.16 -4.84
C VAL A 508 9.08 5.23 -5.08
N THR A 509 9.19 4.33 -6.07
CA THR A 509 8.25 3.21 -6.25
C THR A 509 8.84 1.96 -5.62
N THR A 510 8.10 1.32 -4.74
CA THR A 510 8.44 0.04 -4.11
C THR A 510 7.53 -1.07 -4.64
N GLN A 511 8.12 -2.22 -4.97
CA GLN A 511 7.41 -3.39 -5.49
C GLN A 511 7.99 -4.67 -4.90
N SER A 512 7.11 -5.61 -4.56
CA SER A 512 7.45 -7.01 -4.25
C SER A 512 6.34 -7.91 -4.81
N TRP A 513 6.61 -9.20 -4.99
CA TRP A 513 5.68 -10.11 -5.65
C TRP A 513 5.64 -11.49 -5.02
N ARG A 514 4.49 -12.15 -5.23
CA ARG A 514 4.21 -13.52 -4.83
C ARG A 514 5.30 -14.47 -5.32
N SER A 515 6.11 -14.99 -4.40
CA SER A 515 7.26 -15.86 -4.68
C SER A 515 7.38 -17.02 -3.68
N ASP A 516 8.12 -18.05 -4.08
CA ASP A 516 8.37 -19.26 -3.32
C ASP A 516 9.86 -19.50 -3.00
N ASP A 517 10.69 -18.45 -3.10
CA ASP A 517 12.14 -18.51 -2.89
C ASP A 517 12.63 -17.61 -1.74
N PHE A 518 12.58 -16.29 -1.88
CA PHE A 518 13.17 -15.34 -0.94
C PHE A 518 12.51 -13.95 -0.98
N VAL A 519 12.77 -13.12 0.05
CA VAL A 519 12.25 -11.74 0.13
C VAL A 519 13.08 -10.81 -0.74
N ARG A 520 12.39 -10.00 -1.54
CA ARG A 520 12.98 -9.00 -2.41
C ARG A 520 12.16 -7.71 -2.41
N GLY A 521 12.85 -6.58 -2.53
CA GLY A 521 12.26 -5.27 -2.71
C GLY A 521 12.85 -4.61 -3.96
N LEU A 522 12.02 -4.38 -4.97
CA LEU A 522 12.42 -3.65 -6.17
C LEU A 522 12.06 -2.17 -6.00
N TYR A 523 13.06 -1.31 -6.11
CA TYR A 523 12.99 0.11 -5.82
C TYR A 523 13.34 0.93 -7.07
N THR A 524 12.36 1.62 -7.62
CA THR A 524 12.60 2.65 -8.64
C THR A 524 12.70 4.00 -7.95
N LEU A 525 13.89 4.58 -7.96
CA LEU A 525 14.24 5.84 -7.29
C LEU A 525 14.34 6.96 -8.33
N ARG A 526 13.65 8.07 -8.08
CA ARG A 526 13.80 9.32 -8.83
C ARG A 526 14.02 10.48 -7.86
N TYR A 527 15.13 11.18 -8.03
CA TYR A 527 15.43 12.43 -7.33
C TYR A 527 15.64 13.54 -8.36
N ASP A 528 14.96 14.66 -8.19
CA ASP A 528 15.04 15.85 -9.07
C ASP A 528 15.52 17.05 -8.26
N VAL A 529 16.55 17.76 -8.75
CA VAL A 529 17.18 18.88 -8.03
C VAL A 529 16.66 20.21 -8.57
N ALA A 530 15.70 20.80 -7.87
CA ALA A 530 15.10 22.08 -8.21
C ALA A 530 16.01 23.28 -7.90
N GLU A 531 16.82 23.21 -6.83
CA GLU A 531 17.73 24.27 -6.38
C GLU A 531 19.10 23.68 -6.00
N PRO A 532 20.21 24.43 -6.06
CA PRO A 532 21.53 23.90 -5.69
C PRO A 532 21.60 23.44 -4.22
N VAL A 533 22.11 22.22 -3.98
CA VAL A 533 22.20 21.63 -2.64
C VAL A 533 23.63 21.20 -2.30
N ALA A 534 24.30 21.99 -1.47
CA ALA A 534 25.52 21.56 -0.79
C ALA A 534 25.19 20.52 0.29
N PHE A 535 26.05 19.51 0.47
CA PHE A 535 25.86 18.42 1.43
C PHE A 535 27.17 18.06 2.15
N THR A 536 27.06 17.62 3.41
CA THR A 536 28.17 16.98 4.15
C THR A 536 28.20 15.47 3.95
N ARG A 537 27.04 14.88 3.63
CA ARG A 537 26.86 13.47 3.26
C ARG A 537 25.61 13.33 2.39
N LEU A 538 25.68 12.47 1.39
CA LEU A 538 24.57 12.17 0.48
C LEU A 538 24.62 10.71 0.04
N ALA A 539 23.54 9.98 0.27
CA ALA A 539 23.30 8.64 -0.25
C ALA A 539 21.93 8.57 -0.94
N PHE A 540 21.91 8.09 -2.18
CA PHE A 540 20.70 7.89 -2.97
C PHE A 540 19.90 6.64 -2.53
N PHE A 541 20.62 5.63 -2.02
CA PHE A 541 20.08 4.41 -1.41
C PHE A 541 21.09 3.92 -0.36
N GLN A 542 20.62 3.35 0.75
CA GLN A 542 21.45 2.62 1.71
C GLN A 542 20.94 1.19 1.92
N LEU A 543 21.87 0.21 1.93
CA LEU A 543 21.63 -1.13 2.44
C LEU A 543 22.13 -1.22 3.90
N GLY A 544 21.20 -1.39 4.84
CA GLY A 544 21.37 -1.00 6.24
C GLY A 544 21.15 0.52 6.40
N ALA A 545 20.76 0.97 7.59
CA ALA A 545 20.52 2.39 7.88
C ALA A 545 21.25 2.86 9.14
N ASP A 546 21.54 4.17 9.22
CA ASP A 546 22.30 4.81 10.31
C ASP A 546 21.82 4.51 11.74
N ARG A 547 20.51 4.29 11.91
CA ARG A 547 19.84 4.05 13.19
C ARG A 547 18.92 2.82 13.14
N TYR A 548 19.17 1.94 12.18
CA TYR A 548 18.53 0.64 12.06
C TYR A 548 19.47 -0.34 11.34
N ASN A 549 20.63 -0.55 11.96
CA ASN A 549 21.64 -1.48 11.45
C ASN A 549 22.50 -2.02 12.60
N HIS A 550 21.84 -2.80 13.46
CA HIS A 550 22.46 -3.61 14.50
C HIS A 550 22.92 -4.98 13.98
N ASN A 551 23.03 -5.18 12.66
CA ASN A 551 23.39 -6.47 12.06
C ASN A 551 24.91 -6.61 11.94
N LEU A 552 25.48 -7.68 12.50
CA LEU A 552 26.89 -8.01 12.32
C LEU A 552 27.09 -8.88 11.08
N PHE A 553 28.23 -8.72 10.40
CA PHE A 553 28.60 -9.50 9.22
C PHE A 553 30.11 -9.48 8.98
N THR A 554 30.64 -10.43 8.20
CA THR A 554 32.10 -10.58 8.01
C THR A 554 32.63 -10.07 6.68
N HIS A 555 31.81 -10.06 5.62
CA HIS A 555 32.28 -9.74 4.26
C HIS A 555 31.34 -8.81 3.51
N LEU A 556 31.94 -7.83 2.82
CA LEU A 556 31.36 -7.19 1.64
C LEU A 556 31.98 -7.80 0.38
N SER A 557 31.17 -7.99 -0.65
CA SER A 557 31.66 -8.28 -1.99
C SER A 557 30.99 -7.37 -3.01
N ARG A 558 31.70 -7.04 -4.10
CA ARG A 558 31.15 -6.34 -5.25
C ARG A 558 31.44 -7.09 -6.54
N GLY A 559 30.54 -6.99 -7.51
CA GLY A 559 30.74 -7.56 -8.82
C GLY A 559 29.76 -7.01 -9.85
N ASP A 560 29.73 -7.70 -10.99
CA ASP A 560 28.82 -7.48 -12.11
C ASP A 560 28.40 -8.84 -12.69
N LEU A 561 27.84 -8.87 -13.91
CA LEU A 561 27.45 -10.13 -14.55
C LEU A 561 28.60 -11.14 -14.73
N ASP A 562 29.86 -10.71 -14.87
CA ASP A 562 31.00 -11.65 -14.98
C ASP A 562 31.41 -12.23 -13.61
N GLY A 563 30.77 -11.80 -12.52
CA GLY A 563 31.03 -12.25 -11.16
C GLY A 563 31.78 -11.24 -10.29
N VAL A 564 32.34 -11.73 -9.19
CA VAL A 564 33.01 -10.91 -8.18
C VAL A 564 34.26 -10.22 -8.75
N LYS A 565 34.42 -8.93 -8.44
CA LYS A 565 35.68 -8.20 -8.66
C LYS A 565 36.50 -8.07 -7.38
N GLU A 566 35.83 -8.07 -6.23
CA GLU A 566 36.48 -7.87 -4.92
C GLU A 566 35.60 -8.40 -3.78
N THR A 567 36.22 -9.04 -2.79
CA THR A 567 35.64 -9.39 -1.49
C THR A 567 36.58 -8.89 -0.40
N TRP A 568 36.04 -8.24 0.63
CA TRP A 568 36.82 -7.71 1.77
C TRP A 568 36.00 -7.71 3.06
N THR A 569 36.67 -7.60 4.20
CA THR A 569 36.04 -7.27 5.49
C THR A 569 36.12 -5.75 5.68
N PRO A 570 34.98 -5.04 5.86
CA PRO A 570 35.00 -3.58 6.07
C PRO A 570 35.39 -3.21 7.49
N ASP A 571 35.88 -1.98 7.69
CA ASP A 571 35.92 -1.38 9.02
C ASP A 571 34.48 -1.12 9.49
N MET A 572 34.19 -1.52 10.73
CA MET A 572 32.90 -1.31 11.40
C MET A 572 32.97 -0.13 12.37
N GLY A 573 31.85 0.56 12.58
CA GLY A 573 31.71 1.63 13.57
C GLY A 573 32.50 2.91 13.28
N GLY A 574 32.59 3.79 14.28
CA GLY A 574 33.36 5.04 14.21
C GLY A 574 32.78 6.15 13.34
N LYS A 575 31.57 5.99 12.77
CA LYS A 575 30.81 7.02 12.02
C LYS A 575 31.64 7.73 10.95
N LYS A 576 32.37 6.92 10.17
CA LYS A 576 33.32 7.36 9.15
C LYS A 576 33.22 6.47 7.91
N TYR A 577 33.66 7.00 6.78
CA TYR A 577 33.84 6.22 5.57
C TYR A 577 35.10 5.36 5.65
N SER A 578 34.94 4.05 5.44
CA SER A 578 36.04 3.11 5.17
C SER A 578 36.29 2.95 3.67
N ARG A 579 35.28 3.25 2.85
CA ARG A 579 35.38 3.52 1.40
C ARG A 579 34.47 4.69 1.05
N HIS A 580 34.89 5.55 0.13
CA HIS A 580 34.12 6.74 -0.25
C HIS A 580 34.18 6.94 -1.77
N CYS A 581 33.03 7.18 -2.39
CA CYS A 581 32.86 7.48 -3.82
C CYS A 581 33.60 6.52 -4.77
N VAL A 582 33.55 5.21 -4.52
CA VAL A 582 34.21 4.20 -5.36
C VAL A 582 33.32 3.85 -6.56
N PRO A 583 33.83 3.85 -7.81
CA PRO A 583 33.02 3.48 -8.98
C PRO A 583 32.49 2.04 -8.90
N LEU A 584 31.18 1.88 -9.12
CA LEU A 584 30.49 0.59 -9.16
C LEU A 584 30.31 0.17 -10.63
N ASN A 585 31.41 -0.29 -11.22
CA ASN A 585 31.52 -0.61 -12.66
C ASN A 585 30.91 -1.97 -13.02
N GLY A 586 30.50 -2.11 -14.30
CA GLY A 586 30.04 -3.36 -14.92
C GLY A 586 28.59 -3.28 -15.42
N GLU A 587 28.13 -4.31 -16.13
CA GLU A 587 26.70 -4.50 -16.44
C GLU A 587 26.02 -5.13 -15.22
N LYS A 588 24.86 -4.60 -14.80
CA LYS A 588 24.13 -5.01 -13.59
C LYS A 588 25.03 -5.20 -12.35
N PRO A 589 25.74 -4.14 -11.93
CA PRO A 589 26.66 -4.27 -10.82
C PRO A 589 25.91 -4.44 -9.50
N TRP A 590 26.49 -5.21 -8.60
CA TRP A 590 25.86 -5.66 -7.37
C TRP A 590 26.80 -5.59 -6.17
N ILE A 591 26.21 -5.52 -4.98
CA ILE A 591 26.87 -5.62 -3.69
C ILE A 591 26.24 -6.76 -2.88
N ALA A 592 27.08 -7.58 -2.26
CA ALA A 592 26.66 -8.62 -1.31
C ALA A 592 27.23 -8.32 0.08
N VAL A 593 26.37 -8.47 1.10
CA VAL A 593 26.67 -8.38 2.54
C VAL A 593 26.46 -9.78 3.11
N THR A 594 27.57 -10.48 3.36
CA THR A 594 27.55 -11.93 3.58
C THR A 594 28.29 -12.37 4.83
N GLY A 595 27.93 -13.54 5.34
CA GLY A 595 28.39 -14.01 6.64
C GLY A 595 27.79 -13.19 7.77
N ASN A 596 26.52 -12.79 7.63
CA ASN A 596 25.77 -12.13 8.70
C ASN A 596 25.69 -13.04 9.93
N THR A 597 25.77 -12.49 11.14
CA THR A 597 25.72 -13.28 12.39
C THR A 597 24.70 -12.73 13.38
N LYS A 598 24.16 -13.63 14.21
CA LYS A 598 23.32 -13.26 15.35
C LYS A 598 24.11 -12.36 16.29
N ASN A 599 23.46 -11.30 16.80
CA ASN A 599 24.05 -10.49 17.86
C ASN A 599 24.27 -11.30 19.14
N PRO A 600 25.32 -11.00 19.92
CA PRO A 600 25.53 -11.66 21.20
C PRO A 600 24.42 -11.31 22.21
N PRO A 601 24.23 -12.16 23.25
CA PRO A 601 23.38 -11.82 24.39
C PRO A 601 23.78 -10.48 25.04
N PRO A 602 22.82 -9.68 25.55
CA PRO A 602 21.40 -10.00 25.70
C PRO A 602 20.52 -9.67 24.49
N VAL A 603 21.09 -9.23 23.35
CA VAL A 603 20.32 -8.73 22.19
C VAL A 603 19.55 -9.87 21.52
N ILE A 604 20.22 -10.99 21.25
CA ILE A 604 19.58 -12.27 20.93
C ILE A 604 19.78 -13.20 22.13
N LYS A 605 18.78 -14.03 22.44
CA LYS A 605 18.84 -14.98 23.56
C LYS A 605 19.82 -16.10 23.24
N GLU A 606 20.57 -16.55 24.25
CA GLU A 606 21.62 -17.59 24.10
C GLU A 606 21.07 -18.92 23.56
N ASP A 607 19.79 -19.21 23.80
CA ASP A 607 19.10 -20.41 23.32
C ASP A 607 18.18 -20.18 22.10
N ASP A 608 18.40 -19.09 21.35
CA ASP A 608 17.69 -18.84 20.09
C ASP A 608 18.22 -19.72 18.95
N GLN A 609 17.31 -20.48 18.33
CA GLN A 609 17.58 -21.45 17.25
C GLN A 609 17.00 -21.01 15.89
N GLY A 610 16.56 -19.76 15.74
CA GLY A 610 16.07 -19.25 14.46
C GLY A 610 17.18 -19.10 13.43
N ALA A 611 16.84 -19.28 12.16
CA ALA A 611 17.76 -19.10 11.04
C ALA A 611 18.05 -17.62 10.78
N TRP A 612 19.18 -17.34 10.13
CA TRP A 612 19.60 -15.99 9.75
C TRP A 612 19.70 -15.85 8.22
N ALA A 613 19.91 -14.64 7.74
CA ALA A 613 19.96 -14.34 6.31
C ALA A 613 21.03 -13.30 5.96
N ASP A 614 21.60 -13.48 4.77
CA ASP A 614 22.49 -12.54 4.11
C ASP A 614 21.67 -11.53 3.28
N ARG A 615 22.30 -10.41 2.90
CA ARG A 615 21.64 -9.34 2.14
C ARG A 615 22.46 -8.94 0.92
N GLY A 616 21.81 -8.37 -0.08
CA GLY A 616 22.49 -7.73 -1.19
C GLY A 616 21.63 -6.70 -1.90
N PHE A 617 22.24 -5.97 -2.82
CA PHE A 617 21.48 -5.20 -3.80
C PHE A 617 22.11 -5.29 -5.20
N ILE A 618 21.27 -5.18 -6.22
CA ILE A 618 21.62 -5.21 -7.64
C ILE A 618 21.14 -3.89 -8.27
N VAL A 619 21.98 -3.25 -9.10
CA VAL A 619 21.59 -2.05 -9.85
C VAL A 619 21.16 -2.43 -11.26
N HIS A 620 19.85 -2.43 -11.54
CA HIS A 620 19.28 -2.83 -12.83
C HIS A 620 19.32 -1.70 -13.86
N ARG A 621 19.24 -0.46 -13.39
CA ARG A 621 19.25 0.74 -14.22
C ARG A 621 19.89 1.88 -13.45
N TRP A 622 20.72 2.67 -14.12
CA TRP A 622 21.28 3.90 -13.59
C TRP A 622 21.32 4.96 -14.68
N LYS A 623 20.81 6.15 -14.37
CA LYS A 623 20.87 7.32 -15.24
C LYS A 623 20.81 8.56 -14.35
N ALA A 624 21.89 9.34 -14.32
CA ALA A 624 21.98 10.50 -13.45
C ALA A 624 22.64 11.70 -14.14
N ARG A 625 22.42 12.88 -13.58
CA ARG A 625 23.27 14.06 -13.74
C ARG A 625 23.63 14.55 -12.34
N ILE A 626 24.92 14.68 -12.06
CA ILE A 626 25.45 15.01 -10.72
C ILE A 626 26.60 16.00 -10.89
N GLY A 627 26.55 17.13 -10.18
CA GLY A 627 27.48 18.24 -10.34
C GLY A 627 27.42 18.86 -11.74
N GLY A 628 26.22 18.94 -12.32
CA GLY A 628 25.98 19.44 -13.69
C GLY A 628 26.47 18.52 -14.81
N LYS A 629 26.94 17.30 -14.50
CA LYS A 629 27.53 16.36 -15.47
C LYS A 629 26.75 15.06 -15.54
N ASP A 630 26.41 14.64 -16.76
CA ASP A 630 25.74 13.35 -17.01
C ASP A 630 26.65 12.21 -16.50
N MET A 631 26.14 11.41 -15.56
CA MET A 631 26.87 10.37 -14.83
C MET A 631 26.27 9.00 -15.16
N ARG A 632 26.97 8.25 -16.01
CA ARG A 632 26.53 6.93 -16.50
C ARG A 632 26.87 5.76 -15.56
N LEU A 633 27.72 5.98 -14.56
CA LEU A 633 28.18 4.94 -13.64
C LEU A 633 27.76 5.27 -12.20
N PRO A 634 27.08 4.34 -11.49
CA PRO A 634 26.86 4.49 -10.06
C PRO A 634 28.19 4.46 -9.31
N HIS A 635 28.22 5.09 -8.15
CA HIS A 635 29.34 5.01 -7.21
C HIS A 635 28.81 4.52 -5.87
N TYR A 636 29.67 3.86 -5.09
CA TYR A 636 29.32 3.35 -3.78
C TYR A 636 30.29 3.82 -2.69
N SER A 637 29.78 3.90 -1.46
CA SER A 637 30.55 4.18 -0.27
C SER A 637 30.24 3.15 0.82
N VAL A 638 31.15 2.99 1.78
CA VAL A 638 30.96 2.12 2.96
C VAL A 638 31.16 2.98 4.20
N PHE A 639 30.11 3.11 4.99
CA PHE A 639 30.08 3.98 6.17
C PHE A 639 29.88 3.13 7.43
N GLY A 640 30.74 3.31 8.44
CA GLY A 640 30.65 2.59 9.71
C GLY A 640 29.52 3.14 10.59
N THR A 641 28.60 2.30 11.03
CA THR A 641 27.46 2.66 11.88
C THR A 641 27.62 2.14 13.30
N GLU A 642 26.98 2.80 14.26
CA GLU A 642 26.92 2.37 15.66
C GLU A 642 25.49 2.53 16.18
N ASP A 643 24.79 1.41 16.30
CA ASP A 643 23.40 1.32 16.74
C ASP A 643 23.32 0.33 17.91
N GLY A 644 22.59 0.66 18.98
CA GLY A 644 22.56 -0.17 20.20
C GLY A 644 23.92 -0.47 20.87
N ARG A 645 24.98 0.30 20.56
CA ARG A 645 26.41 0.03 20.85
C ARG A 645 27.05 -1.13 20.06
N ILE A 646 26.38 -1.62 19.01
CA ILE A 646 26.91 -2.60 18.06
C ILE A 646 27.60 -1.85 16.92
N PRO A 647 28.93 -2.00 16.73
CA PRO A 647 29.62 -1.45 15.57
C PRO A 647 29.32 -2.31 14.34
N SER A 648 28.80 -1.69 13.28
CA SER A 648 28.54 -2.32 11.99
C SER A 648 28.93 -1.36 10.85
N ALA A 649 28.57 -1.67 9.62
CA ALA A 649 28.71 -0.80 8.47
C ALA A 649 27.50 -0.93 7.54
N ILE A 650 27.27 0.11 6.74
CA ILE A 650 26.26 0.16 5.68
C ILE A 650 26.93 0.41 4.34
N VAL A 651 26.23 0.08 3.26
CA VAL A 651 26.67 0.40 1.89
C VAL A 651 25.72 1.41 1.26
N GLU A 652 26.29 2.50 0.76
CA GLU A 652 25.56 3.63 0.19
C GLU A 652 25.77 3.68 -1.33
N LEU A 653 24.71 3.88 -2.12
CA LEU A 653 24.85 4.46 -3.46
C LEU A 653 25.08 5.96 -3.30
N SER A 654 26.25 6.45 -3.70
CA SER A 654 26.76 7.78 -3.35
C SER A 654 27.12 8.61 -4.59
N PRO A 655 27.30 9.94 -4.44
CA PRO A 655 27.90 10.79 -5.47
C PRO A 655 29.30 10.30 -5.93
N PRO A 656 29.74 10.72 -7.14
CA PRO A 656 31.11 10.52 -7.61
C PRO A 656 32.10 11.40 -6.83
N PRO A 657 33.41 11.08 -6.84
CA PRO A 657 34.40 11.80 -6.07
C PRO A 657 34.55 13.26 -6.55
N GLY A 658 34.73 14.18 -5.60
CA GLY A 658 34.93 15.61 -5.88
C GLY A 658 33.65 16.42 -6.05
N VAL A 659 32.47 15.82 -5.90
CA VAL A 659 31.18 16.54 -5.85
C VAL A 659 30.82 16.83 -4.40
N ALA A 660 30.68 18.11 -4.04
CA ALA A 660 30.26 18.57 -2.71
C ALA A 660 28.88 19.26 -2.72
N ALA A 661 28.29 19.44 -3.90
CA ALA A 661 26.96 19.99 -4.09
C ALA A 661 26.29 19.40 -5.34
N LEU A 662 24.97 19.30 -5.32
CA LEU A 662 24.14 19.09 -6.49
C LEU A 662 23.77 20.44 -7.12
N GLU A 663 23.71 20.49 -8.44
CA GLU A 663 23.35 21.69 -9.22
C GLU A 663 21.86 21.67 -9.61
N ARG A 664 21.28 22.84 -9.90
CA ARG A 664 19.92 22.92 -10.45
C ARG A 664 19.83 22.10 -11.75
N GLY A 665 18.88 21.18 -11.82
CA GLY A 665 18.68 20.29 -12.97
C GLY A 665 19.58 19.05 -12.99
N ASP A 666 20.32 18.80 -11.91
CA ASP A 666 20.79 17.47 -11.56
C ASP A 666 19.60 16.54 -11.26
N PHE A 667 19.81 15.23 -11.43
CA PHE A 667 18.82 14.22 -11.11
C PHE A 667 19.49 12.85 -10.93
N VAL A 668 18.81 11.93 -10.25
CA VAL A 668 19.15 10.50 -10.24
C VAL A 668 17.90 9.69 -10.55
N GLU A 669 18.02 8.77 -11.50
CA GLU A 669 17.00 7.80 -11.88
C GLU A 669 17.65 6.40 -11.81
N CYS A 670 17.21 5.56 -10.88
CA CYS A 670 17.84 4.29 -10.57
C CYS A 670 16.80 3.20 -10.31
N VAL A 671 17.10 1.96 -10.69
CA VAL A 671 16.34 0.77 -10.28
C VAL A 671 17.26 -0.15 -9.50
N VAL A 672 16.93 -0.39 -8.23
CA VAL A 672 17.69 -1.23 -7.29
C VAL A 672 16.81 -2.39 -6.83
N GLU A 673 17.29 -3.63 -6.93
CA GLU A 673 16.64 -4.78 -6.28
C GLU A 673 17.42 -5.15 -5.03
N MET A 674 16.81 -5.02 -3.85
CA MET A 674 17.32 -5.55 -2.59
C MET A 674 16.90 -7.01 -2.45
N VAL A 675 17.84 -7.89 -2.09
CA VAL A 675 17.61 -9.33 -1.90
C VAL A 675 17.96 -9.76 -0.46
N VAL A 676 17.13 -10.62 0.12
CA VAL A 676 17.26 -11.14 1.49
C VAL A 676 17.29 -12.66 1.44
N LEU A 677 18.49 -13.23 1.57
CA LEU A 677 18.80 -14.59 1.13
C LEU A 677 19.10 -15.51 2.34
N PRO A 678 18.50 -16.71 2.44
CA PRO A 678 18.89 -17.71 3.43
C PRO A 678 20.39 -18.02 3.38
N GLN A 679 21.01 -18.31 4.53
CA GLN A 679 22.44 -18.59 4.58
C GLN A 679 22.82 -20.04 4.22
N CYS A 680 21.90 -21.00 4.36
CA CYS A 680 22.18 -22.38 3.98
C CYS A 680 20.91 -23.13 3.54
N ALA A 681 21.08 -24.24 2.85
CA ALA A 681 19.97 -25.08 2.38
C ALA A 681 19.24 -25.80 3.53
N ASP A 682 19.93 -26.12 4.63
CA ASP A 682 19.34 -26.81 5.79
C ASP A 682 18.42 -25.90 6.62
N ASP A 683 18.60 -24.58 6.53
CA ASP A 683 17.71 -23.58 7.12
C ASP A 683 16.49 -23.26 6.26
N TYR A 684 16.57 -23.54 4.96
CA TYR A 684 15.55 -23.18 3.98
C TYR A 684 14.57 -24.33 3.71
N TYR A 685 13.30 -24.14 4.08
CA TYR A 685 12.26 -25.15 3.92
C TYR A 685 11.31 -24.91 2.74
N GLY A 686 11.50 -23.84 1.96
CA GLY A 686 10.64 -23.49 0.83
C GLY A 686 10.74 -24.48 -0.35
N PRO A 687 9.73 -24.53 -1.23
CA PRO A 687 9.58 -25.60 -2.23
C PRO A 687 10.50 -25.47 -3.45
N ASN A 688 11.11 -24.30 -3.67
CA ASN A 688 11.96 -24.05 -4.84
C ASN A 688 13.29 -24.82 -4.76
N GLU A 689 13.38 -25.99 -5.42
CA GLU A 689 14.57 -26.87 -5.35
C GLU A 689 15.78 -26.28 -6.08
N SER A 690 15.61 -25.55 -7.20
CA SER A 690 16.75 -24.89 -7.88
C SER A 690 17.40 -23.82 -6.99
N PHE A 691 16.60 -23.10 -6.20
CA PHE A 691 17.13 -22.19 -5.18
C PHE A 691 17.79 -22.95 -4.03
N ARG A 692 17.21 -24.08 -3.59
CA ARG A 692 17.80 -24.94 -2.55
C ARG A 692 19.14 -25.56 -2.97
N GLU A 693 19.27 -26.00 -4.22
CA GLU A 693 20.52 -26.49 -4.80
C GLU A 693 21.58 -25.40 -4.82
N ALA A 694 21.23 -24.18 -5.28
CA ALA A 694 22.12 -23.04 -5.21
C ALA A 694 22.55 -22.71 -3.77
N LEU A 695 21.66 -22.85 -2.78
CA LEU A 695 22.00 -22.71 -1.35
C LEU A 695 22.92 -23.81 -0.80
N ARG A 696 22.91 -25.03 -1.38
CA ARG A 696 23.87 -26.09 -1.01
C ARG A 696 25.27 -25.77 -1.52
N ASP A 697 25.36 -25.26 -2.74
CA ASP A 697 26.64 -24.93 -3.38
C ASP A 697 27.24 -23.60 -2.90
N TYR A 698 26.39 -22.62 -2.61
CA TYR A 698 26.78 -21.21 -2.46
C TYR A 698 26.16 -20.46 -1.27
N GLY A 699 25.49 -21.16 -0.34
CA GLY A 699 24.95 -20.55 0.88
C GLY A 699 26.00 -19.73 1.65
N GLY A 700 25.60 -18.56 2.15
CA GLY A 700 26.49 -17.65 2.89
C GLY A 700 27.56 -16.96 2.03
N ASN A 701 27.44 -17.02 0.70
CA ASN A 701 28.42 -16.51 -0.24
C ASN A 701 27.83 -15.48 -1.22
N TRP A 702 28.66 -14.54 -1.67
CA TRP A 702 28.28 -13.51 -2.65
C TRP A 702 27.68 -14.09 -3.94
N ARG A 703 28.00 -15.35 -4.27
CA ARG A 703 27.48 -16.08 -5.42
C ARG A 703 25.95 -16.17 -5.43
N MET A 704 25.27 -16.14 -4.28
CA MET A 704 23.81 -16.08 -4.25
C MET A 704 23.27 -14.72 -4.76
N VAL A 705 23.96 -13.60 -4.47
CA VAL A 705 23.60 -12.29 -5.04
C VAL A 705 23.96 -12.20 -6.52
N HIS A 706 25.10 -12.77 -6.92
CA HIS A 706 25.49 -12.85 -8.34
C HIS A 706 24.52 -13.72 -9.17
N ARG A 707 24.05 -14.85 -8.62
CA ARG A 707 22.97 -15.68 -9.20
C ARG A 707 21.77 -14.81 -9.54
N GLU A 708 21.31 -13.98 -8.60
CA GLU A 708 20.16 -13.09 -8.85
C GLU A 708 20.48 -11.97 -9.84
N ALA A 709 21.69 -11.41 -9.85
CA ALA A 709 22.09 -10.42 -10.86
C ALA A 709 22.07 -10.99 -12.29
N VAL A 710 22.45 -12.26 -12.46
CA VAL A 710 22.38 -13.00 -13.73
C VAL A 710 20.94 -13.38 -14.07
N ASN A 711 20.21 -13.99 -13.14
CA ASN A 711 18.82 -14.41 -13.36
C ASN A 711 17.91 -13.24 -13.70
N THR A 712 18.07 -12.11 -13.02
CA THR A 712 17.29 -10.89 -13.28
C THR A 712 17.88 -10.03 -14.41
N ASN A 713 18.81 -10.55 -15.21
CA ASN A 713 19.22 -9.95 -16.49
C ASN A 713 18.17 -10.14 -17.59
N ILE A 714 16.92 -9.80 -17.25
CA ILE A 714 15.76 -9.97 -18.12
C ILE A 714 15.89 -9.12 -19.37
N ARG A 715 15.66 -9.76 -20.53
CA ARG A 715 15.39 -9.10 -21.81
C ARG A 715 14.04 -9.58 -22.31
N ALA A 716 13.15 -8.65 -22.65
CA ALA A 716 11.78 -8.98 -23.05
C ALA A 716 11.48 -8.45 -24.44
N ARG A 717 10.98 -9.32 -25.32
CA ARG A 717 10.61 -8.96 -26.70
C ARG A 717 9.21 -9.44 -27.02
N ALA A 718 8.34 -8.53 -27.45
CA ALA A 718 6.99 -8.90 -27.88
C ALA A 718 6.95 -9.34 -29.35
N GLU A 719 6.36 -10.50 -29.65
CA GLU A 719 5.88 -10.85 -30.99
C GLU A 719 4.47 -10.32 -31.25
N THR A 720 3.70 -10.04 -30.20
CA THR A 720 2.36 -9.44 -30.28
C THR A 720 2.11 -8.57 -29.05
N GLY A 721 1.69 -7.32 -29.28
CA GLY A 721 1.62 -6.30 -28.23
C GLY A 721 2.86 -5.40 -28.24
N VAL A 722 3.07 -4.65 -27.16
CA VAL A 722 4.19 -3.70 -27.02
C VAL A 722 4.79 -3.80 -25.63
N ILE A 723 6.11 -4.02 -25.52
CA ILE A 723 6.81 -3.97 -24.23
C ILE A 723 6.79 -2.53 -23.69
N LEU A 724 6.28 -2.35 -22.48
CA LEU A 724 6.29 -1.09 -21.73
C LEU A 724 7.41 -1.06 -20.68
N SER A 725 7.77 -2.23 -20.14
CA SER A 725 8.88 -2.42 -19.18
C SER A 725 9.44 -3.83 -19.28
N GLU A 726 10.75 -3.97 -19.04
CA GLU A 726 11.47 -5.25 -19.00
C GLU A 726 11.68 -5.77 -17.56
N TRP A 727 11.67 -4.90 -16.54
CA TRP A 727 11.77 -5.30 -15.13
C TRP A 727 11.02 -4.34 -14.20
N PRO A 728 9.84 -4.73 -13.66
CA PRO A 728 9.05 -5.93 -13.99
C PRO A 728 8.63 -5.98 -15.46
N VAL A 729 8.29 -7.17 -15.98
CA VAL A 729 7.86 -7.30 -17.39
C VAL A 729 6.43 -6.80 -17.53
N ILE A 730 6.24 -5.79 -18.39
CA ILE A 730 4.93 -5.23 -18.71
C ILE A 730 4.78 -5.22 -20.23
N VAL A 731 3.75 -5.88 -20.75
CA VAL A 731 3.40 -5.92 -22.17
C VAL A 731 1.98 -5.43 -22.39
N ARG A 732 1.80 -4.40 -23.22
CA ARG A 732 0.48 -3.92 -23.64
C ARG A 732 -0.13 -4.91 -24.63
N ALA A 733 -1.36 -5.36 -24.36
CA ALA A 733 -2.10 -6.26 -25.24
C ALA A 733 -2.46 -5.59 -26.58
N HIS A 734 -2.27 -6.32 -27.67
CA HIS A 734 -2.69 -5.91 -29.01
C HIS A 734 -4.23 -5.92 -29.10
N HIS A 735 -4.81 -4.74 -29.34
CA HIS A 735 -6.26 -4.47 -29.30
C HIS A 735 -6.99 -5.03 -28.06
N GLY A 736 -6.29 -5.13 -26.92
CA GLY A 736 -6.82 -5.73 -25.69
C GLY A 736 -7.13 -7.23 -25.77
N LYS A 737 -6.73 -7.94 -26.83
CA LYS A 737 -7.12 -9.35 -27.07
C LYS A 737 -6.00 -10.36 -26.98
N ARG A 738 -4.75 -9.96 -27.26
CA ARG A 738 -3.60 -10.88 -27.27
C ARG A 738 -2.29 -10.19 -26.90
N ALA A 739 -1.42 -10.90 -26.20
CA ALA A 739 -0.01 -10.57 -26.06
C ALA A 739 0.82 -11.84 -26.29
N SER A 740 2.01 -11.68 -26.87
CA SER A 740 3.04 -12.71 -26.99
C SER A 740 4.36 -12.05 -26.67
N VAL A 741 5.09 -12.61 -25.71
CA VAL A 741 6.39 -12.11 -25.27
C VAL A 741 7.37 -13.27 -25.07
N THR A 742 8.54 -13.16 -25.68
CA THR A 742 9.71 -13.94 -25.30
C THR A 742 10.47 -13.21 -24.19
N ILE A 743 10.78 -13.92 -23.11
CA ILE A 743 11.59 -13.47 -21.98
C ILE A 743 12.89 -14.30 -21.97
N GLU A 744 14.03 -13.64 -22.06
CA GLU A 744 15.34 -14.23 -21.81
C GLU A 744 15.75 -13.97 -20.35
N GLY A 745 16.17 -15.02 -19.64
CA GLY A 745 16.46 -14.97 -18.20
C GLY A 745 15.22 -15.22 -17.32
N GLY A 746 15.42 -15.07 -16.02
CA GLY A 746 14.44 -15.36 -14.97
C GLY A 746 14.79 -16.64 -14.20
N SER A 747 14.33 -16.72 -12.95
CA SER A 747 14.36 -17.93 -12.14
C SER A 747 13.28 -17.81 -11.07
N GLY A 748 12.53 -18.88 -10.81
CA GLY A 748 11.42 -18.86 -9.87
C GLY A 748 10.24 -18.05 -10.43
N PHE A 749 9.49 -17.40 -9.53
CA PHE A 749 8.29 -16.64 -9.90
C PHE A 749 8.64 -15.22 -10.35
N ILE A 750 8.40 -14.93 -11.64
CA ILE A 750 8.73 -13.67 -12.29
C ILE A 750 7.45 -12.86 -12.58
N PRO A 751 7.38 -11.56 -12.24
CA PRO A 751 6.19 -10.73 -12.45
C PRO A 751 5.98 -10.38 -13.93
N LEU A 752 4.77 -10.64 -14.43
CA LEU A 752 4.30 -10.29 -15.76
C LEU A 752 2.97 -9.54 -15.67
N THR A 753 2.90 -8.35 -16.26
CA THR A 753 1.65 -7.61 -16.44
C THR A 753 1.25 -7.55 -17.91
N ILE A 754 0.04 -8.00 -18.22
CA ILE A 754 -0.65 -7.75 -19.48
C ILE A 754 -1.45 -6.46 -19.32
N ALA A 755 -0.90 -5.35 -19.81
CA ALA A 755 -1.53 -4.03 -19.71
C ALA A 755 -2.55 -3.81 -20.83
N ASP A 756 -3.58 -2.99 -20.55
CA ASP A 756 -4.69 -2.69 -21.47
C ASP A 756 -5.41 -3.91 -22.05
N ALA A 757 -5.56 -4.99 -21.28
CA ALA A 757 -6.41 -6.13 -21.61
C ALA A 757 -7.88 -5.70 -21.70
N GLY A 758 -8.61 -6.27 -22.66
CA GLY A 758 -10.06 -6.13 -22.77
C GLY A 758 -10.78 -6.92 -21.68
N ILE A 759 -12.06 -6.57 -21.45
CA ILE A 759 -12.87 -7.24 -20.44
C ILE A 759 -13.15 -8.70 -20.85
N ASN A 760 -12.62 -9.65 -20.07
CA ASN A 760 -12.99 -11.06 -20.08
C ASN A 760 -12.40 -11.73 -18.83
N ALA A 761 -13.26 -12.36 -18.01
CA ALA A 761 -12.84 -13.19 -16.89
C ALA A 761 -12.10 -14.47 -17.35
N ASP A 762 -12.38 -14.91 -18.57
CA ASP A 762 -11.79 -16.10 -19.17
C ASP A 762 -10.72 -15.74 -20.21
N PHE A 763 -9.53 -16.28 -20.01
CA PHE A 763 -8.37 -16.15 -20.89
C PHE A 763 -7.58 -17.46 -20.92
N ALA A 764 -6.69 -17.59 -21.90
CA ALA A 764 -5.62 -18.57 -21.91
C ALA A 764 -4.29 -17.85 -21.64
N LEU A 765 -3.49 -18.38 -20.71
CA LEU A 765 -2.10 -18.02 -20.51
C LEU A 765 -1.26 -19.30 -20.68
N GLN A 766 -0.41 -19.31 -21.69
CA GLN A 766 0.54 -20.39 -21.96
C GLN A 766 1.94 -19.88 -21.68
N VAL A 767 2.71 -20.65 -20.91
CA VAL A 767 4.15 -20.44 -20.67
C VAL A 767 4.89 -21.63 -21.25
N LEU A 768 5.87 -21.37 -22.11
CA LEU A 768 6.69 -22.37 -22.80
C LEU A 768 8.16 -22.11 -22.44
N CYS A 769 8.79 -23.01 -21.70
CA CYS A 769 10.21 -22.93 -21.31
C CYS A 769 10.95 -24.13 -21.91
N ASP A 770 12.08 -23.91 -22.58
CA ASP A 770 12.88 -24.97 -23.24
C ASP A 770 12.09 -25.92 -24.19
N GLY A 771 10.97 -25.44 -24.74
CA GLY A 771 10.08 -26.23 -25.59
C GLY A 771 9.01 -27.04 -24.85
N GLU A 772 8.99 -27.01 -23.51
CA GLU A 772 7.99 -27.66 -22.67
C GLU A 772 6.96 -26.65 -22.13
N ILE A 773 5.68 -26.99 -22.26
CA ILE A 773 4.57 -26.16 -21.74
C ILE A 773 4.53 -26.32 -20.22
N GLN A 774 4.75 -25.22 -19.51
CA GLN A 774 4.70 -25.21 -18.05
C GLN A 774 3.25 -25.35 -17.57
N PRO A 775 3.00 -26.09 -16.47
CA PRO A 775 1.66 -26.27 -15.92
C PRO A 775 1.16 -24.97 -15.27
N MET A 776 0.43 -24.17 -16.04
CA MET A 776 -0.27 -22.99 -15.52
C MET A 776 -1.64 -23.39 -14.94
N PRO A 777 -2.08 -22.82 -13.81
CA PRO A 777 -3.44 -23.02 -13.34
C PRO A 777 -4.44 -22.47 -14.37
N PRO A 778 -5.62 -23.08 -14.54
CA PRO A 778 -6.63 -22.57 -15.47
C PRO A 778 -7.15 -21.20 -15.02
N SER A 779 -7.65 -20.38 -15.94
CA SER A 779 -8.35 -19.12 -15.61
C SER A 779 -9.58 -19.32 -14.73
N ALA A 780 -10.19 -20.51 -14.75
CA ALA A 780 -11.23 -20.95 -13.84
C ALA A 780 -10.77 -21.06 -12.37
N GLY A 781 -9.47 -21.27 -12.12
CA GLY A 781 -8.85 -20.95 -10.84
C GLY A 781 -8.74 -19.43 -10.77
N LYS A 782 -9.63 -18.78 -10.03
CA LYS A 782 -9.74 -17.31 -10.00
C LYS A 782 -9.02 -16.70 -8.78
N ASP A 783 -7.92 -17.36 -8.42
CA ASP A 783 -7.21 -17.26 -7.15
C ASP A 783 -5.68 -17.34 -7.31
N TRP A 784 -5.12 -17.19 -8.52
CA TRP A 784 -3.67 -17.17 -8.77
C TRP A 784 -3.17 -15.96 -9.58
N TRP A 785 -4.08 -15.13 -10.06
CA TRP A 785 -3.81 -13.89 -10.81
C TRP A 785 -4.49 -12.71 -10.15
N GLN A 786 -4.13 -11.49 -10.54
CA GLN A 786 -4.68 -10.25 -10.00
C GLN A 786 -5.13 -9.35 -11.15
N ALA A 787 -6.20 -8.58 -10.94
CA ALA A 787 -6.64 -7.54 -11.85
C ALA A 787 -6.39 -6.14 -11.26
N ARG A 788 -6.24 -5.15 -12.13
CA ARG A 788 -6.46 -3.72 -11.82
C ARG A 788 -7.26 -3.11 -12.96
N TYR A 789 -8.41 -2.54 -12.66
CA TYR A 789 -9.24 -1.84 -13.65
C TYR A 789 -8.68 -0.44 -13.92
N ARG A 790 -8.76 0.00 -15.17
CA ARG A 790 -8.36 1.35 -15.60
C ARG A 790 -9.59 2.11 -16.11
N PRO A 791 -10.31 2.87 -15.24
CA PRO A 791 -11.49 3.66 -15.62
C PRO A 791 -11.32 4.52 -16.87
N THR A 792 -10.14 5.15 -17.04
CA THR A 792 -9.84 6.06 -18.16
C THR A 792 -9.92 5.37 -19.53
N THR A 793 -9.39 4.15 -19.64
CA THR A 793 -9.32 3.34 -20.87
C THR A 793 -10.40 2.26 -20.94
N LYS A 794 -11.10 2.01 -19.83
CA LYS A 794 -12.02 0.88 -19.60
C LYS A 794 -11.38 -0.49 -19.86
N SER A 795 -10.07 -0.58 -19.63
CA SER A 795 -9.25 -1.79 -19.78
C SER A 795 -8.86 -2.35 -18.42
N TYR A 796 -8.18 -3.51 -18.42
CA TYR A 796 -7.59 -4.12 -17.25
C TYR A 796 -6.08 -4.27 -17.43
N ASP A 797 -5.34 -4.06 -16.35
CA ASP A 797 -4.00 -4.64 -16.20
C ASP A 797 -4.19 -6.01 -15.53
N LEU A 798 -3.83 -7.09 -16.23
CA LEU A 798 -3.85 -8.46 -15.68
C LEU A 798 -2.45 -8.83 -15.22
N ILE A 799 -2.31 -9.19 -13.95
CA ILE A 799 -1.04 -9.31 -13.24
C ILE A 799 -0.84 -10.77 -12.82
N PHE A 800 0.31 -11.31 -13.18
CA PHE A 800 0.71 -12.69 -12.95
C PHE A 800 2.10 -12.74 -12.31
N THR A 801 2.41 -13.83 -11.61
CA THR A 801 3.79 -14.32 -11.53
C THR A 801 3.87 -15.64 -12.28
N VAL A 802 4.82 -15.74 -13.22
CA VAL A 802 5.05 -16.91 -14.06
C VAL A 802 6.28 -17.68 -13.58
N PRO A 803 6.23 -19.03 -13.49
CA PRO A 803 7.40 -19.83 -13.11
C PRO A 803 8.36 -19.94 -14.30
N LEU A 804 9.55 -19.36 -14.18
CA LEU A 804 10.61 -19.43 -15.19
C LEU A 804 11.81 -20.26 -14.70
N THR A 805 12.41 -20.99 -15.63
CA THR A 805 13.70 -21.66 -15.48
C THR A 805 14.82 -20.72 -15.93
N SER A 806 16.00 -20.83 -15.32
CA SER A 806 17.20 -20.08 -15.75
C SER A 806 17.84 -20.66 -17.02
N SER A 807 17.32 -21.79 -17.51
CA SER A 807 17.64 -22.36 -18.82
C SER A 807 16.70 -21.80 -19.89
N GLY A 808 17.31 -21.20 -20.92
CA GLY A 808 16.66 -20.82 -22.16
C GLY A 808 15.72 -19.61 -22.11
N PRO A 809 15.24 -19.15 -23.29
CA PRO A 809 14.16 -18.17 -23.39
C PRO A 809 12.80 -18.83 -23.12
N ALA A 810 11.96 -18.16 -22.33
CA ALA A 810 10.57 -18.52 -22.12
C ALA A 810 9.65 -17.74 -23.08
N THR A 811 8.78 -18.42 -23.83
CA THR A 811 7.73 -17.77 -24.65
C THR A 811 6.41 -17.80 -23.88
N ILE A 812 5.79 -16.63 -23.70
CA ILE A 812 4.52 -16.48 -22.97
C ILE A 812 3.48 -15.90 -23.91
N THR A 813 2.39 -16.63 -24.13
CA THR A 813 1.23 -16.16 -24.89
C THR A 813 0.04 -15.98 -23.96
N TRP A 814 -0.51 -14.77 -23.92
CA TRP A 814 -1.81 -14.48 -23.34
C TRP A 814 -2.82 -14.18 -24.45
N SER A 815 -4.01 -14.74 -24.35
CA SER A 815 -5.15 -14.38 -25.20
C SER A 815 -6.45 -14.38 -24.41
N ALA A 816 -7.24 -13.31 -24.54
CA ALA A 816 -8.62 -13.29 -24.10
C ALA A 816 -9.42 -14.40 -24.81
N ALA A 817 -10.37 -15.04 -24.11
CA ALA A 817 -11.25 -15.98 -24.75
C ALA A 817 -12.05 -15.30 -25.88
N SER A 818 -12.22 -15.99 -27.01
CA SER A 818 -13.26 -15.59 -27.98
C SER A 818 -14.62 -15.72 -27.29
N PRO A 819 -15.56 -14.78 -27.49
CA PRO A 819 -16.95 -15.04 -27.17
C PRO A 819 -17.36 -16.34 -27.87
N GLN A 820 -17.94 -17.29 -27.13
CA GLN A 820 -18.60 -18.41 -27.79
C GLN A 820 -19.76 -17.84 -28.61
N GLU A 821 -19.74 -18.05 -29.92
CA GLU A 821 -20.91 -17.82 -30.76
C GLU A 821 -21.98 -18.83 -30.32
N GLY A 822 -23.02 -18.32 -29.66
CA GLY A 822 -24.16 -19.09 -29.13
C GLY A 822 -25.28 -19.27 -30.14
#